data_AF-A0A354T865-F1
#
_entry.id   AF-A0A354T865-F1
#
_cell.length_a   1.000
_cell.length_b   1.000
_cell.length_c   1.000
_cell.angle_alpha   90.00
_cell.angle_beta   90.00
_cell.angle_gamma   90.00
#
_symmetry.space_group_name_H-M   'P 1'
#
loop_
_entity.id
_entity.type
_entity.pdbx_description
1 polymer ?
#
loop_
_entity_poly.entity_id
_entity_poly.type
_entity_poly.pdbx_seq_one_letter_code
_entity_poly.pdbx_strand_id
1 'polypeptide(L)'
;MIARQNALLFVLLTSSLAAEELKVRPAQAMGLLKTQCMSCHNAQKQKGGLSLETRDLALKGGDNGAALKAGDAAHSALITSLTDSGDAHMPPKKQMPEKQINLLKAWVNAGAAWDDTALKKFGELTPADKLVALPAGHEPATTLALSANGKWLAAGIGNRVVVRDMTAKDTPIIATLEGHKDVIQSLAWSSDATRLAAGGYRSVIVWNPADWKVTHTLTTPLEGRVTGMTFLPDNSTLVLADGATSVKGVLHRWKLGEAKPAQSIDAHADNILSLVISRDGKQIATGGADNLAKVWDAATFKEIAKIEGHVGHITALGFNNDGKWLATGSADKDLKVWDIASKEMLMLLGDKSAGVNALMWSPNATSLTYLTENGGVHGVTELKTHDGVRLAFTSGKQKKLISLESVPNTAVMTTDGKNIFTAMHNGKVIKLDEKTTLSPLPSNVSPLTSNTSPPPTLSYTKDILPILTKAGCNLGSCHAKSSGQAGFRLSIFAFDPKTDYMEVVNDSRGRRVFPALPEDSLILQKATVRVQHEGGQRFEPDSESAKTIAEWIRQGMPYETPNQPALAGIEVTPAEKTYRKNEEQVLKVMAKYSDGSSRDVTALTDYISSEKAIAAVDETGKLKTSTESGETVIVARYMGQVGISRVAVPAEKLFPPERYATLTVRNEIDKLVYARLQKLGHLPSETCSDADFLRRSTLDAIGMLPTVEEARAFLADKNPSKYEQWVAQLLERPEWADHWAIKWGDLIRPNPSRVGVKPVYLLDQWIRQSFRENKPWDRFARELLTAEGNTHKHGPVAIWRDKREPIDAATFIGQIFLGVRLECAKCHHHPTEKWDQTDYYQLAAFFTQMKRKGQGISAPISGEPEQWWFAPGNASIEHPVTKASLKPRPPADKEIPIAETQDPRAVLSDWMTNPKNPYFAQAVVNRTWSSFMGRGIVDPVDDFRASNPPSNGPLLEWLAQDFVKHGYHLKHLMRTIMLSQTYRLSSLPNETNVADLKNYSRSYRRRLPAETLLDAVCAVTEVRESFSGLPPDALAKQTWNHKLESQFMDAFGRPNASSECPCERDAKPSVVQALHLMNSNKLQDMLTSAKGRVTRLAKSSLTPQQIAEELYLACFARLPDAEEAAIAGKALDVGVANRQAAIEDVLWSLLNSAEFVFNH
;
A
#
# COMPACT_ATOMS: atom_id res chain seq x y z
N MET A 1 -8.54 -48.90 -40.19
CA MET A 1 -7.92 -47.72 -40.84
C MET A 1 -8.41 -46.38 -40.26
N ILE A 2 -9.67 -46.23 -39.84
CA ILE A 2 -10.23 -44.99 -39.28
C ILE A 2 -9.61 -44.60 -37.91
N ALA A 3 -9.21 -45.57 -37.08
CA ALA A 3 -8.57 -45.30 -35.78
C ALA A 3 -7.14 -44.72 -35.88
N ARG A 4 -6.39 -44.99 -36.97
CA ARG A 4 -5.06 -44.40 -37.20
C ARG A 4 -5.12 -42.99 -37.78
N GLN A 5 -6.16 -42.67 -38.56
CA GLN A 5 -6.41 -41.31 -39.02
C GLN A 5 -6.88 -40.39 -37.89
N ASN A 6 -7.72 -40.88 -36.98
CA ASN A 6 -8.14 -40.08 -35.82
C ASN A 6 -7.01 -39.86 -34.82
N ALA A 7 -6.08 -40.79 -34.63
CA ALA A 7 -4.90 -40.58 -33.79
C ALA A 7 -3.92 -39.55 -34.40
N LEU A 8 -3.74 -39.56 -35.73
CA LEU A 8 -2.90 -38.55 -36.40
C LEU A 8 -3.56 -37.16 -36.41
N LEU A 9 -4.89 -37.09 -36.54
CA LEU A 9 -5.66 -35.84 -36.44
C LEU A 9 -5.66 -35.31 -35.00
N PHE A 10 -5.73 -36.19 -33.98
CA PHE A 10 -5.65 -35.79 -32.58
C PHE A 10 -4.24 -35.30 -32.21
N VAL A 11 -3.17 -35.90 -32.75
CA VAL A 11 -1.78 -35.43 -32.53
C VAL A 11 -1.50 -34.14 -33.30
N LEU A 12 -2.09 -33.94 -34.48
CA LEU A 12 -2.00 -32.67 -35.21
C LEU A 12 -2.84 -31.56 -34.56
N LEU A 13 -4.04 -31.85 -34.03
CA LEU A 13 -4.87 -30.87 -33.31
C LEU A 13 -4.35 -30.55 -31.90
N THR A 14 -3.70 -31.48 -31.20
CA THR A 14 -3.07 -31.16 -29.90
C THR A 14 -1.75 -30.39 -30.06
N SER A 15 -1.08 -30.51 -31.21
CA SER A 15 0.08 -29.66 -31.54
C SER A 15 -0.30 -28.22 -31.97
N SER A 16 -1.56 -27.96 -32.34
CA SER A 16 -2.06 -26.60 -32.61
C SER A 16 -2.77 -25.93 -31.43
N LEU A 17 -3.00 -26.67 -30.33
CA LEU A 17 -3.69 -26.17 -29.12
C LEU A 17 -2.77 -25.90 -27.93
N ALA A 18 -1.45 -25.99 -28.15
CA ALA A 18 -0.42 -25.65 -27.18
C ALA A 18 0.62 -24.70 -27.79
N ALA A 19 0.14 -23.62 -28.39
CA ALA A 19 0.96 -22.46 -28.74
C ALA A 19 0.04 -21.26 -28.95
N GLU A 20 -0.54 -20.73 -27.87
CA GLU A 20 -0.60 -19.27 -27.84
C GLU A 20 0.87 -18.86 -27.67
N GLU A 21 1.59 -18.79 -28.80
CA GLU A 21 2.91 -18.17 -28.86
C GLU A 21 2.70 -16.76 -28.33
N LEU A 22 3.03 -16.54 -27.05
CA LEU A 22 3.79 -15.35 -26.72
C LEU A 22 4.83 -15.24 -27.83
N LYS A 23 4.64 -14.30 -28.75
CA LYS A 23 5.66 -13.94 -29.74
C LYS A 23 6.85 -13.43 -28.95
N VAL A 24 7.66 -14.34 -28.41
CA VAL A 24 8.82 -13.98 -27.63
C VAL A 24 9.84 -13.47 -28.60
N ARG A 25 10.11 -12.17 -28.54
CA ARG A 25 11.09 -11.56 -29.41
C ARG A 25 12.47 -11.92 -28.86
N PRO A 26 13.37 -12.52 -29.66
CA PRO A 26 14.74 -12.83 -29.26
C PRO A 26 15.45 -11.70 -28.50
N ALA A 27 15.28 -10.46 -28.96
CA ALA A 27 15.82 -9.26 -28.33
C ALA A 27 15.49 -9.12 -26.82
N GLN A 28 14.29 -9.52 -26.37
CA GLN A 28 13.89 -9.42 -24.96
C GLN A 28 14.67 -10.42 -24.09
N ALA A 29 14.77 -11.67 -24.56
CA ALA A 29 15.56 -12.70 -23.88
C ALA A 29 17.04 -12.32 -23.83
N MET A 30 17.57 -11.76 -24.91
CA MET A 30 18.94 -11.23 -24.96
C MET A 30 19.19 -10.14 -23.91
N GLY A 31 18.23 -9.23 -23.71
CA GLY A 31 18.33 -8.18 -22.68
C GLY A 31 18.33 -8.74 -21.25
N LEU A 32 17.52 -9.75 -20.98
CA LEU A 32 17.53 -10.45 -19.69
C LEU A 32 18.85 -11.20 -19.45
N LEU A 33 19.33 -11.95 -20.45
CA LEU A 33 20.61 -12.65 -20.36
C LEU A 33 21.76 -11.66 -20.11
N LYS A 34 21.79 -10.55 -20.86
CA LYS A 34 22.83 -9.51 -20.73
C LYS A 34 22.86 -8.89 -19.34
N THR A 35 21.70 -8.59 -18.77
CA THR A 35 21.59 -7.87 -17.49
C THR A 35 21.66 -8.76 -16.26
N GLN A 36 21.13 -9.99 -16.34
CA GLN A 36 20.99 -10.89 -15.18
C GLN A 36 22.03 -12.01 -15.15
N CYS A 37 22.59 -12.40 -16.31
CA CYS A 37 23.42 -13.59 -16.41
C CYS A 37 24.85 -13.28 -16.88
N MET A 38 25.02 -12.43 -17.90
CA MET A 38 26.31 -12.15 -18.54
C MET A 38 27.23 -11.26 -17.69
N SER A 39 26.76 -10.68 -16.58
CA SER A 39 27.67 -10.02 -15.61
C SER A 39 28.63 -11.02 -14.95
N CYS A 40 28.24 -12.30 -14.87
CA CYS A 40 29.00 -13.40 -14.28
C CYS A 40 29.34 -14.55 -15.25
N HIS A 41 28.70 -14.61 -16.43
CA HIS A 41 28.88 -15.65 -17.44
C HIS A 41 29.26 -15.05 -18.80
N ASN A 42 30.44 -14.43 -18.86
CA ASN A 42 31.01 -13.82 -20.07
C ASN A 42 32.44 -14.32 -20.33
N ALA A 43 33.07 -13.92 -21.44
CA ALA A 43 34.40 -14.42 -21.80
C ALA A 43 35.48 -14.10 -20.77
N GLN A 44 35.35 -13.00 -20.02
CA GLN A 44 36.33 -12.53 -19.03
C GLN A 44 36.08 -13.11 -17.63
N LYS A 45 34.85 -13.55 -17.36
CA LYS A 45 34.39 -14.13 -16.09
C LYS A 45 33.58 -15.39 -16.41
N GLN A 46 34.27 -16.53 -16.50
CA GLN A 46 33.67 -17.84 -16.79
C GLN A 46 33.55 -18.66 -15.50
N LYS A 47 32.54 -18.37 -14.67
CA LYS A 47 32.27 -19.20 -13.49
C LYS A 47 31.71 -20.56 -13.95
N GLY A 48 32.44 -21.65 -13.72
CA GLY A 48 32.08 -23.01 -14.16
C GLY A 48 32.15 -23.24 -15.68
N GLY A 49 33.05 -22.53 -16.38
CA GLY A 49 33.27 -22.69 -17.82
C GLY A 49 32.14 -22.17 -18.73
N LEU A 50 31.07 -21.61 -18.16
CA LEU A 50 29.89 -21.15 -18.90
C LEU A 50 30.06 -19.71 -19.42
N SER A 51 29.86 -19.52 -20.72
CA SER A 51 29.73 -18.22 -21.37
C SER A 51 28.40 -18.12 -22.13
N LEU A 52 27.69 -17.00 -21.96
CA LEU A 52 26.41 -16.70 -22.61
C LEU A 52 26.53 -15.60 -23.67
N GLU A 53 27.72 -15.36 -24.22
CA GLU A 53 27.96 -14.30 -25.22
C GLU A 53 27.43 -14.64 -26.61
N THR A 54 27.37 -15.92 -26.97
CA THR A 54 26.83 -16.37 -28.26
C THR A 54 25.91 -17.56 -28.05
N ARG A 55 25.02 -17.78 -29.03
CA ARG A 55 24.12 -18.93 -29.05
C ARG A 55 24.87 -20.25 -28.92
N ASP A 56 25.96 -20.39 -29.68
CA ASP A 56 26.74 -21.62 -29.73
C ASP A 56 27.41 -21.91 -28.39
N LEU A 57 27.91 -20.89 -27.69
CA LEU A 57 28.48 -21.05 -26.35
C LEU A 57 27.42 -21.42 -25.31
N ALA A 58 26.23 -20.83 -25.38
CA ALA A 58 25.13 -21.15 -24.47
C ALA A 58 24.55 -22.55 -24.70
N LEU A 59 24.49 -23.01 -25.97
CA LEU A 59 24.09 -24.36 -26.34
C LEU A 59 25.16 -25.40 -25.99
N LYS A 60 26.45 -25.06 -26.15
CA LYS A 60 27.57 -25.92 -25.74
C LYS A 60 27.63 -26.06 -24.22
N GLY A 61 27.34 -24.97 -23.50
CA GLY A 61 27.33 -24.92 -22.05
C GLY A 61 28.73 -24.93 -21.41
N GLY A 62 28.76 -25.13 -20.09
CA GLY A 62 29.98 -25.15 -19.28
C GLY A 62 30.32 -26.54 -18.75
N ASP A 63 30.98 -26.60 -17.60
CA ASP A 63 31.46 -27.87 -17.00
C ASP A 63 30.32 -28.86 -16.68
N ASN A 64 29.09 -28.35 -16.51
CA ASN A 64 27.89 -29.13 -16.21
C ASN A 64 27.02 -29.44 -17.45
N GLY A 65 27.57 -29.30 -18.66
CA GLY A 65 26.85 -29.52 -19.92
C GLY A 65 26.08 -28.30 -20.44
N ALA A 66 25.23 -28.54 -21.44
CA ALA A 66 24.50 -27.50 -22.18
C ALA A 66 23.66 -26.61 -21.25
N ALA A 67 23.91 -25.29 -21.29
CA ALA A 67 23.13 -24.35 -20.46
C ALA A 67 21.71 -24.15 -21.02
N LEU A 68 21.56 -24.25 -22.33
CA LEU A 68 20.28 -24.15 -23.03
C LEU A 68 20.04 -25.37 -23.90
N LYS A 69 18.82 -25.90 -23.83
CA LYS A 69 18.29 -26.93 -24.71
C LYS A 69 17.14 -26.35 -25.51
N ALA A 70 17.43 -25.90 -26.72
CA ALA A 70 16.45 -25.26 -27.60
C ALA A 70 15.21 -26.16 -27.81
N GLY A 71 14.01 -25.61 -27.62
CA GLY A 71 12.73 -26.32 -27.70
C GLY A 71 12.30 -27.03 -26.41
N ASP A 72 13.13 -27.03 -25.35
CA ASP A 72 12.89 -27.79 -24.13
C ASP A 72 13.34 -27.01 -22.89
N ALA A 73 12.50 -26.06 -22.46
CA ALA A 73 12.78 -25.24 -21.28
C ALA A 73 12.83 -26.06 -19.98
N ALA A 74 12.08 -27.16 -19.89
CA ALA A 74 12.02 -27.99 -18.69
C ALA A 74 13.37 -28.67 -18.36
N HIS A 75 14.18 -28.95 -19.39
CA HIS A 75 15.50 -29.58 -19.25
C HIS A 75 16.66 -28.64 -19.59
N SER A 76 16.41 -27.35 -19.75
CA SER A 76 17.46 -26.35 -19.93
C SER A 76 18.03 -25.95 -18.57
N ALA A 77 19.34 -26.20 -18.35
CA ALA A 77 19.99 -25.93 -17.06
C ALA A 77 19.81 -24.48 -16.60
N LEU A 78 19.84 -23.52 -17.53
CA LEU A 78 19.59 -22.10 -17.25
C LEU A 78 18.20 -21.86 -16.66
N ILE A 79 17.18 -22.60 -17.07
CA ILE A 79 15.81 -22.44 -16.57
C ILE A 79 15.64 -23.17 -15.24
N THR A 80 16.15 -24.40 -15.12
CA THR A 80 16.02 -25.19 -13.89
C THR A 80 16.73 -24.53 -12.71
N SER A 81 17.88 -23.90 -12.94
CA SER A 81 18.59 -23.13 -11.90
C SER A 81 17.80 -21.92 -11.40
N LEU A 82 16.86 -21.38 -12.17
CA LEU A 82 16.03 -20.23 -11.78
C LEU A 82 14.74 -20.62 -11.03
N THR A 83 14.44 -21.92 -10.90
CA THR A 83 13.27 -22.41 -10.17
C THR A 83 13.51 -22.45 -8.66
N ASP A 84 12.43 -22.53 -7.85
CA ASP A 84 12.53 -22.62 -6.38
C ASP A 84 13.26 -23.89 -5.89
N SER A 85 13.31 -24.92 -6.74
CA SER A 85 14.09 -26.15 -6.55
C SER A 85 15.50 -26.10 -7.15
N GLY A 86 15.89 -24.97 -7.74
CA GLY A 86 17.17 -24.75 -8.40
C GLY A 86 18.33 -24.45 -7.44
N ASP A 87 19.49 -24.12 -7.99
CA ASP A 87 20.68 -23.77 -7.19
C ASP A 87 20.43 -22.46 -6.42
N ALA A 88 20.42 -22.55 -5.09
CA ALA A 88 20.20 -21.42 -4.19
C ALA A 88 21.21 -20.28 -4.33
N HIS A 89 22.33 -20.48 -5.04
CA HIS A 89 23.37 -19.47 -5.28
C HIS A 89 23.30 -18.80 -6.66
N MET A 90 22.34 -19.16 -7.52
CA MET A 90 22.19 -18.62 -8.88
C MET A 90 20.74 -18.17 -9.17
N PRO A 91 20.47 -16.86 -9.37
CA PRO A 91 21.43 -15.76 -9.45
C PRO A 91 21.89 -15.24 -8.06
N PRO A 92 23.13 -14.76 -7.93
CA PRO A 92 23.73 -14.35 -6.65
C PRO A 92 23.11 -13.07 -6.04
N LYS A 93 22.32 -12.32 -6.81
CA LYS A 93 21.65 -11.09 -6.38
C LYS A 93 20.14 -11.23 -6.55
N LYS A 94 19.50 -11.98 -5.64
CA LYS A 94 18.04 -12.16 -5.52
C LYS A 94 17.39 -12.90 -6.71
N GLN A 95 16.46 -13.80 -6.42
CA GLN A 95 15.74 -14.57 -7.45
C GLN A 95 15.03 -13.65 -8.46
N MET A 96 15.10 -14.00 -9.74
CA MET A 96 14.40 -13.28 -10.80
C MET A 96 12.88 -13.33 -10.61
N PRO A 97 12.14 -12.26 -10.99
CA PRO A 97 10.68 -12.29 -11.00
C PRO A 97 10.12 -13.38 -11.93
N GLU A 98 9.03 -14.02 -11.51
CA GLU A 98 8.39 -15.12 -12.25
C GLU A 98 8.04 -14.75 -13.71
N LYS A 99 7.61 -13.51 -13.97
CA LYS A 99 7.33 -12.99 -15.32
C LYS A 99 8.54 -13.09 -16.26
N GLN A 100 9.74 -12.84 -15.75
CA GLN A 100 10.97 -12.92 -16.55
C GLN A 100 11.42 -14.36 -16.76
N ILE A 101 11.27 -15.21 -15.74
CA ILE A 101 11.53 -16.64 -15.85
C ILE A 101 10.60 -17.26 -16.90
N ASN A 102 9.32 -16.90 -16.89
CA ASN A 102 8.34 -17.36 -17.88
C ASN A 102 8.65 -16.86 -19.29
N LEU A 103 9.18 -15.63 -19.43
CA LEU A 103 9.67 -15.13 -20.72
C LEU A 103 10.85 -15.96 -21.24
N LEU A 104 11.84 -16.25 -20.39
CA LEU A 104 12.97 -17.11 -20.77
C LEU A 104 12.51 -18.54 -21.10
N LYS A 105 11.57 -19.11 -20.34
CA LYS A 105 10.96 -20.42 -20.63
C LYS A 105 10.30 -20.42 -22.01
N ALA A 106 9.47 -19.42 -22.29
CA ALA A 106 8.79 -19.31 -23.57
C ALA A 106 9.78 -19.10 -24.74
N TRP A 107 10.83 -18.30 -24.55
CA TRP A 107 11.91 -18.12 -25.53
C TRP A 107 12.66 -19.42 -25.82
N VAL A 108 13.00 -20.20 -24.78
CA VAL A 108 13.68 -21.48 -24.94
C VAL A 108 12.79 -22.47 -25.67
N ASN A 109 11.51 -22.57 -25.29
CA ASN A 109 10.53 -23.43 -25.97
C ASN A 109 10.33 -23.02 -27.44
N ALA A 110 10.43 -21.73 -27.76
CA ALA A 110 10.40 -21.21 -29.13
C ALA A 110 11.72 -21.42 -29.91
N GLY A 111 12.65 -22.25 -29.39
CA GLY A 111 13.89 -22.62 -30.09
C GLY A 111 15.11 -21.77 -29.74
N ALA A 112 15.02 -20.90 -28.74
CA ALA A 112 16.11 -20.03 -28.26
C ALA A 112 16.79 -19.25 -29.40
N ALA A 113 16.00 -18.61 -30.26
CA ALA A 113 16.51 -17.77 -31.33
C ALA A 113 17.35 -16.62 -30.75
N TRP A 114 18.54 -16.40 -31.31
CA TRP A 114 19.54 -15.46 -30.78
C TRP A 114 19.56 -14.19 -31.62
N ASP A 115 19.58 -13.04 -30.96
CA ASP A 115 19.63 -11.73 -31.63
C ASP A 115 20.93 -11.01 -31.24
N ASP A 116 21.99 -11.29 -32.00
CA ASP A 116 23.30 -10.68 -31.81
C ASP A 116 23.27 -9.15 -31.99
N THR A 117 22.33 -8.65 -32.79
CA THR A 117 22.18 -7.20 -33.01
C THR A 117 21.64 -6.54 -31.75
N ALA A 118 20.64 -7.15 -31.10
CA ALA A 118 20.10 -6.66 -29.83
C ALA A 118 21.15 -6.74 -28.69
N LEU A 119 21.96 -7.80 -28.63
CA LEU A 119 23.05 -7.93 -27.66
C LEU A 119 24.16 -6.87 -27.85
N LYS A 120 24.50 -6.53 -29.10
CA LYS A 120 25.52 -5.52 -29.42
C LYS A 120 25.03 -4.10 -29.15
N LYS A 121 23.77 -3.79 -29.47
CA LYS A 121 23.14 -2.49 -29.16
C LYS A 121 23.06 -2.18 -27.65
N PHE A 122 23.26 -3.17 -26.80
CA PHE A 122 23.21 -3.04 -25.35
C PHE A 122 24.48 -2.35 -24.82
N GLY A 123 24.34 -1.09 -24.40
CA GLY A 123 25.47 -0.26 -23.93
C GLY A 123 26.27 0.41 -25.06
N GLU A 124 25.87 0.25 -26.32
CA GLU A 124 26.41 1.08 -27.41
C GLU A 124 26.00 2.54 -27.20
N LEU A 125 26.99 3.42 -27.17
CA LEU A 125 26.79 4.86 -27.04
C LEU A 125 26.19 5.40 -28.32
N THR A 126 25.14 6.20 -28.18
CA THR A 126 24.49 6.75 -29.36
C THR A 126 25.39 7.74 -30.10
N PRO A 127 25.53 7.60 -31.43
CA PRO A 127 26.33 8.53 -32.23
C PRO A 127 25.82 9.97 -32.09
N ALA A 128 26.74 10.92 -31.85
CA ALA A 128 26.42 12.33 -31.59
C ALA A 128 25.76 13.05 -32.80
N ASP A 129 25.90 12.49 -33.99
CA ASP A 129 25.25 12.92 -35.23
C ASP A 129 23.73 12.67 -35.26
N LYS A 130 23.21 11.77 -34.39
CA LYS A 130 21.77 11.44 -34.32
C LYS A 130 20.95 12.32 -33.38
N LEU A 131 21.56 13.28 -32.68
CA LEU A 131 20.84 14.19 -31.80
C LEU A 131 19.89 15.11 -32.59
N VAL A 132 18.65 15.21 -32.11
CA VAL A 132 17.65 16.18 -32.61
C VAL A 132 17.77 17.51 -31.87
N ALA A 133 17.17 18.57 -32.43
CA ALA A 133 17.10 19.87 -31.78
C ALA A 133 16.27 19.79 -30.49
N LEU A 134 16.58 20.65 -29.52
CA LEU A 134 15.81 20.74 -28.28
C LEU A 134 14.36 21.18 -28.57
N PRO A 135 13.38 20.66 -27.81
CA PRO A 135 11.98 21.07 -27.95
C PRO A 135 11.81 22.58 -27.76
N ALA A 136 10.91 23.20 -28.54
CA ALA A 136 10.57 24.61 -28.37
C ALA A 136 10.06 24.88 -26.94
N GLY A 137 10.63 25.90 -26.28
CA GLY A 137 10.31 26.23 -24.89
C GLY A 137 11.03 25.39 -23.82
N HIS A 138 11.77 24.34 -24.19
CA HIS A 138 12.60 23.57 -23.26
C HIS A 138 14.04 24.10 -23.23
N GLU A 139 14.23 25.22 -22.51
CA GLU A 139 15.52 25.92 -22.39
C GLU A 139 15.94 26.10 -20.93
N PRO A 140 16.16 25.01 -20.16
CA PRO A 140 16.51 25.13 -18.76
C PRO A 140 17.85 25.85 -18.58
N ALA A 141 17.95 26.71 -17.57
CA ALA A 141 19.22 27.28 -17.16
C ALA A 141 19.86 26.30 -16.16
N THR A 142 20.90 25.61 -16.59
CA THR A 142 21.47 24.44 -15.88
C THR A 142 22.77 24.73 -15.18
N THR A 143 23.55 25.69 -15.69
CA THR A 143 24.91 25.95 -15.21
C THR A 143 25.25 27.44 -15.30
N LEU A 144 26.12 27.91 -14.39
CA LEU A 144 26.61 29.28 -14.29
C LEU A 144 28.11 29.25 -14.06
N ALA A 145 28.82 30.24 -14.58
CA ALA A 145 30.22 30.48 -14.24
C ALA A 145 30.49 31.99 -14.21
N LEU A 146 31.07 32.47 -13.11
CA LEU A 146 31.53 33.84 -12.96
C LEU A 146 33.02 33.91 -13.28
N SER A 147 33.44 34.90 -14.08
CA SER A 147 34.85 35.11 -14.37
C SER A 147 35.62 35.51 -13.11
N ALA A 148 36.90 35.15 -13.01
CA ALA A 148 37.71 35.38 -11.80
C ALA A 148 37.80 36.87 -11.40
N ASN A 149 37.76 37.78 -12.38
CA ASN A 149 37.73 39.22 -12.18
C ASN A 149 36.33 39.79 -11.86
N GLY A 150 35.29 38.94 -11.78
CA GLY A 150 33.90 39.32 -11.52
C GLY A 150 33.21 40.09 -12.65
N LYS A 151 33.89 40.30 -13.79
CA LYS A 151 33.41 41.13 -14.91
C LYS A 151 32.31 40.46 -15.71
N TRP A 152 32.36 39.14 -15.89
CA TRP A 152 31.48 38.41 -16.80
C TRP A 152 30.77 37.25 -16.11
N LEU A 153 29.45 37.16 -16.32
CA LEU A 153 28.64 36.02 -15.91
C LEU A 153 28.22 35.24 -17.16
N ALA A 154 28.67 33.98 -17.25
CA ALA A 154 28.22 33.05 -18.28
C ALA A 154 27.12 32.14 -17.72
N ALA A 155 26.05 31.95 -18.49
CA ALA A 155 24.93 31.08 -18.16
C ALA A 155 24.65 30.10 -19.31
N GLY A 156 24.58 28.81 -19.01
CA GLY A 156 24.15 27.79 -19.95
C GLY A 156 22.63 27.71 -19.91
N ILE A 157 21.97 28.12 -21.00
CA ILE A 157 20.51 28.15 -21.11
C ILE A 157 20.15 27.30 -22.33
N GLY A 158 19.54 26.13 -22.11
CA GLY A 158 19.35 25.14 -23.16
C GLY A 158 20.69 24.73 -23.78
N ASN A 159 20.81 24.86 -25.10
CA ASN A 159 22.01 24.49 -25.87
C ASN A 159 22.97 25.67 -26.17
N ARG A 160 22.78 26.83 -25.51
CA ARG A 160 23.56 28.07 -25.75
C ARG A 160 24.14 28.65 -24.47
N VAL A 161 25.25 29.36 -24.59
CA VAL A 161 25.87 30.12 -23.49
C VAL A 161 25.57 31.59 -23.67
N VAL A 162 24.93 32.20 -22.67
CA VAL A 162 24.66 33.63 -22.62
C VAL A 162 25.68 34.28 -21.69
N VAL A 163 26.45 35.24 -22.19
CA VAL A 163 27.45 35.96 -21.40
C VAL A 163 26.97 37.39 -21.16
N ARG A 164 27.06 37.84 -19.91
CA ARG A 164 26.67 39.18 -19.46
C ARG A 164 27.84 39.96 -18.90
N ASP A 165 27.81 41.26 -19.09
CA ASP A 165 28.70 42.19 -18.40
C ASP A 165 28.12 42.58 -17.04
N MET A 166 28.81 42.19 -15.98
CA MET A 166 28.42 42.45 -14.59
C MET A 166 28.83 43.84 -14.10
N THR A 167 29.67 44.54 -14.86
CA THR A 167 30.15 45.90 -14.53
C THR A 167 29.24 46.99 -15.08
N ALA A 168 28.48 46.67 -16.13
CA ALA A 168 27.52 47.58 -16.74
C ALA A 168 26.16 47.58 -16.01
N LYS A 169 25.50 48.74 -15.99
CA LYS A 169 24.14 48.90 -15.45
C LYS A 169 23.18 47.96 -16.21
N ASP A 170 22.25 47.34 -15.47
CA ASP A 170 21.25 46.38 -15.98
C ASP A 170 21.81 45.06 -16.55
N THR A 171 23.12 44.81 -16.40
CA THR A 171 23.79 43.55 -16.74
C THR A 171 23.50 43.03 -18.16
N PRO A 172 23.81 43.81 -19.21
CA PRO A 172 23.42 43.49 -20.58
C PRO A 172 24.10 42.20 -21.09
N ILE A 173 23.45 41.54 -22.06
CA ILE A 173 24.03 40.42 -22.80
C ILE A 173 25.09 40.97 -23.76
N ILE A 174 26.32 40.46 -23.68
CA ILE A 174 27.43 40.86 -24.56
C ILE A 174 27.77 39.79 -25.59
N ALA A 175 27.37 38.53 -25.37
CA ALA A 175 27.53 37.45 -26.32
C ALA A 175 26.49 36.34 -26.09
N THR A 176 26.06 35.71 -27.18
CA THR A 176 25.31 34.43 -27.18
C THR A 176 26.11 33.44 -28.01
N LEU A 177 26.61 32.39 -27.37
CA LEU A 177 27.50 31.41 -27.97
C LEU A 177 26.73 30.12 -28.22
N GLU A 178 26.75 29.66 -29.47
CA GLU A 178 26.05 28.46 -29.94
C GLU A 178 27.03 27.38 -30.38
N GLY A 179 26.52 26.16 -30.60
CA GLY A 179 27.29 25.03 -31.15
C GLY A 179 26.98 23.68 -30.51
N HIS A 180 26.40 23.68 -29.31
CA HIS A 180 25.92 22.45 -28.66
C HIS A 180 24.55 22.04 -29.22
N LYS A 181 24.30 20.73 -29.31
CA LYS A 181 22.99 20.17 -29.71
C LYS A 181 22.11 19.76 -28.52
N ASP A 182 22.74 19.38 -27.41
CA ASP A 182 22.06 19.06 -26.14
C ASP A 182 22.19 20.23 -25.15
N VAL A 183 21.48 20.12 -24.04
CA VAL A 183 21.57 21.07 -22.93
C VAL A 183 23.00 21.12 -22.39
N ILE A 184 23.53 22.33 -22.23
CA ILE A 184 24.85 22.57 -21.63
C ILE A 184 24.80 22.17 -20.16
N GLN A 185 25.78 21.42 -19.67
CA GLN A 185 25.80 20.94 -18.29
C GLN A 185 27.00 21.45 -17.50
N SER A 186 27.99 22.07 -18.12
CA SER A 186 29.09 22.65 -17.35
C SER A 186 29.66 23.88 -18.04
N LEU A 187 30.12 24.83 -17.23
CA LEU A 187 30.82 26.01 -17.67
C LEU A 187 32.06 26.22 -16.81
N ALA A 188 33.16 26.65 -17.43
CA ALA A 188 34.38 26.99 -16.71
C ALA A 188 35.06 28.19 -17.36
N TRP A 189 35.50 29.13 -16.53
CA TRP A 189 36.40 30.21 -16.92
C TRP A 189 37.84 29.83 -16.60
N SER A 190 38.78 30.24 -17.45
CA SER A 190 40.19 30.27 -17.04
C SER A 190 40.40 31.33 -15.96
N SER A 191 41.43 31.15 -15.13
CA SER A 191 41.71 32.05 -13.99
C SER A 191 42.07 33.48 -14.44
N ASP A 192 42.59 33.63 -15.66
CA ASP A 192 42.88 34.92 -16.30
C ASP A 192 41.69 35.50 -17.10
N ALA A 193 40.54 34.81 -17.11
CA ALA A 193 39.36 35.14 -17.91
C ALA A 193 39.61 35.27 -19.43
N THR A 194 40.66 34.66 -19.97
CA THR A 194 40.95 34.65 -21.42
C THR A 194 40.31 33.48 -22.16
N ARG A 195 39.63 32.57 -21.46
CA ARG A 195 38.97 31.39 -22.04
C ARG A 195 37.67 31.09 -21.31
N LEU A 196 36.65 30.74 -22.07
CA LEU A 196 35.39 30.18 -21.58
C LEU A 196 35.17 28.82 -22.23
N ALA A 197 34.97 27.78 -21.43
CA ALA A 197 34.63 26.45 -21.91
C ALA A 197 33.19 26.09 -21.53
N ALA A 198 32.46 25.44 -22.43
CA ALA A 198 31.15 24.85 -22.16
C ALA A 198 31.11 23.38 -22.55
N GLY A 199 30.65 22.55 -21.61
CA GLY A 199 30.46 21.12 -21.79
C GLY A 199 29.01 20.75 -22.10
N GLY A 200 28.80 19.99 -23.17
CA GLY A 200 27.52 19.43 -23.57
C GLY A 200 27.59 17.89 -23.64
N TYR A 201 26.75 17.29 -24.47
CA TYR A 201 26.83 15.85 -24.75
C TYR A 201 28.02 15.56 -25.67
N ARG A 202 28.99 14.77 -25.17
CA ARG A 202 30.18 14.29 -25.89
C ARG A 202 31.00 15.39 -26.56
N SER A 203 30.91 16.61 -26.03
CA SER A 203 31.58 17.77 -26.61
C SER A 203 31.88 18.83 -25.57
N VAL A 204 33.05 19.47 -25.72
CA VAL A 204 33.42 20.70 -25.03
C VAL A 204 33.83 21.71 -26.08
N ILE A 205 33.23 22.90 -26.04
CA ILE A 205 33.59 24.02 -26.93
C ILE A 205 34.26 25.10 -26.08
N VAL A 206 35.37 25.65 -26.58
CA VAL A 206 36.15 26.69 -25.91
C VAL A 206 36.21 27.94 -26.77
N TRP A 207 35.84 29.08 -26.20
CA TRP A 207 35.84 30.38 -26.87
C TRP A 207 36.90 31.32 -26.29
N ASN A 208 37.40 32.23 -27.14
CA ASN A 208 38.19 33.38 -26.73
C ASN A 208 37.26 34.57 -26.42
N PRO A 209 37.20 35.07 -25.17
CA PRO A 209 36.34 36.20 -24.79
C PRO A 209 36.70 37.54 -25.45
N ALA A 210 37.89 37.67 -26.07
CA ALA A 210 38.27 38.88 -26.77
C ALA A 210 37.47 39.10 -28.07
N ASP A 211 37.09 38.02 -28.77
CA ASP A 211 36.38 38.07 -30.05
C ASP A 211 35.22 37.07 -30.18
N TRP A 212 34.96 36.30 -29.12
CA TRP A 212 33.96 35.23 -29.02
C TRP A 212 34.09 34.12 -30.07
N LYS A 213 35.27 33.96 -30.68
CA LYS A 213 35.50 32.88 -31.65
C LYS A 213 35.84 31.57 -30.93
N VAL A 214 35.36 30.47 -31.52
CA VAL A 214 35.73 29.12 -31.08
C VAL A 214 37.23 28.92 -31.34
N THR A 215 37.95 28.55 -30.29
CA THR A 215 39.39 28.22 -30.36
C THR A 215 39.61 26.72 -30.41
N HIS A 216 38.81 25.94 -29.68
CA HIS A 216 38.93 24.49 -29.61
C HIS A 216 37.56 23.81 -29.50
N THR A 217 37.48 22.59 -30.01
CA THR A 217 36.34 21.68 -29.82
C THR A 217 36.88 20.29 -29.48
N LEU A 218 36.54 19.80 -28.29
CA LEU A 218 37.00 18.51 -27.76
C LEU A 218 35.84 17.53 -27.83
N THR A 219 36.06 16.35 -28.42
CA THR A 219 34.96 15.37 -28.64
C THR A 219 35.34 13.95 -28.25
N THR A 220 36.52 13.45 -28.64
CA THR A 220 36.92 12.04 -28.40
C THR A 220 37.98 11.97 -27.30
N PRO A 221 37.78 11.21 -26.20
CA PRO A 221 36.95 10.01 -26.07
C PRO A 221 35.65 10.20 -25.27
N LEU A 222 35.00 11.37 -25.32
CA LEU A 222 33.83 11.64 -24.49
C LEU A 222 32.64 10.72 -24.85
N GLU A 223 32.04 10.13 -23.83
CA GLU A 223 31.00 9.10 -23.93
C GLU A 223 29.61 9.61 -23.52
N GLY A 224 29.54 10.64 -22.68
CA GLY A 224 28.26 11.16 -22.15
C GLY A 224 28.17 12.67 -22.00
N ARG A 225 27.31 13.14 -21.08
CA ARG A 225 27.19 14.57 -20.74
C ARG A 225 28.39 15.01 -19.91
N VAL A 226 29.01 16.12 -20.26
CA VAL A 226 30.08 16.73 -19.46
C VAL A 226 29.46 17.52 -18.31
N THR A 227 29.29 16.88 -17.16
CA THR A 227 28.54 17.39 -16.01
C THR A 227 29.37 18.29 -15.08
N GLY A 228 30.69 18.20 -15.15
CA GLY A 228 31.60 19.02 -14.35
C GLY A 228 32.87 19.38 -15.14
N MET A 229 33.36 20.60 -14.95
CA MET A 229 34.53 21.09 -15.68
C MET A 229 35.23 22.22 -14.92
N THR A 230 36.55 22.25 -14.96
CA THR A 230 37.37 23.33 -14.40
C THR A 230 38.68 23.50 -15.18
N PHE A 231 39.21 24.71 -15.23
CA PHE A 231 40.59 24.96 -15.67
C PHE A 231 41.55 24.73 -14.51
N LEU A 232 42.76 24.24 -14.82
CA LEU A 232 43.90 24.30 -13.92
C LEU A 232 44.52 25.71 -13.95
N PRO A 233 45.34 26.08 -12.94
CA PRO A 233 45.98 27.40 -12.86
C PRO A 233 46.87 27.77 -14.06
N ASP A 234 47.27 26.80 -14.89
CA ASP A 234 48.03 27.02 -16.12
C ASP A 234 47.20 27.62 -17.27
N ASN A 235 45.88 27.77 -17.09
CA ASN A 235 44.91 28.29 -18.06
C ASN A 235 44.90 27.58 -19.43
N SER A 236 45.55 26.42 -19.55
CA SER A 236 45.67 25.65 -20.79
C SER A 236 45.27 24.19 -20.62
N THR A 237 45.12 23.73 -19.38
CA THR A 237 44.65 22.38 -19.06
C THR A 237 43.26 22.42 -18.46
N LEU A 238 42.34 21.64 -19.03
CA LEU A 238 41.00 21.39 -18.53
C LEU A 238 40.96 20.07 -17.80
N VAL A 239 40.29 20.05 -16.64
CA VAL A 239 39.77 18.82 -16.06
C VAL A 239 38.27 18.78 -16.27
N LEU A 240 37.80 17.71 -16.88
CA LEU A 240 36.41 17.52 -17.24
C LEU A 240 35.94 16.14 -16.79
N ALA A 241 34.70 16.09 -16.32
CA ALA A 241 34.01 14.90 -15.90
C ALA A 241 32.90 14.59 -16.89
N ASP A 242 32.92 13.39 -17.45
CA ASP A 242 31.85 12.87 -18.28
C ASP A 242 31.46 11.45 -17.84
N GLY A 243 30.40 10.92 -18.45
CA GLY A 243 29.94 9.57 -18.16
C GLY A 243 28.67 9.25 -18.91
N ALA A 244 28.68 8.12 -19.60
CA ALA A 244 27.46 7.55 -20.17
C ALA A 244 26.51 7.16 -19.03
N THR A 245 25.23 7.54 -19.17
CA THR A 245 24.24 7.37 -18.12
C THR A 245 24.20 5.94 -17.59
N SER A 246 24.39 5.78 -16.27
CA SER A 246 24.36 4.49 -15.57
C SER A 246 25.47 3.49 -15.96
N VAL A 247 26.62 3.97 -16.45
CA VAL A 247 27.78 3.12 -16.75
C VAL A 247 28.94 3.38 -15.79
N LYS A 248 29.56 4.57 -15.87
CA LYS A 248 30.69 5.00 -15.02
C LYS A 248 30.95 6.50 -15.18
N GLY A 249 31.50 7.12 -14.14
CA GLY A 249 31.98 8.50 -14.16
C GLY A 249 33.47 8.54 -14.44
N VAL A 250 33.87 9.19 -15.54
CA VAL A 250 35.26 9.28 -15.99
C VAL A 250 35.77 10.71 -15.77
N LEU A 251 37.01 10.81 -15.28
CA LEU A 251 37.74 12.08 -15.22
C LEU A 251 38.79 12.13 -16.32
N HIS A 252 38.78 13.21 -17.08
CA HIS A 252 39.76 13.50 -18.11
C HIS A 252 40.56 14.75 -17.76
N ARG A 253 41.86 14.69 -18.00
CA ARG A 253 42.74 15.86 -18.00
C ARG A 253 43.19 16.12 -19.42
N TRP A 254 42.84 17.28 -19.94
CA TRP A 254 42.99 17.61 -21.34
C TRP A 254 43.73 18.94 -21.52
N LYS A 255 44.90 18.89 -22.16
CA LYS A 255 45.64 20.09 -22.53
C LYS A 255 45.13 20.63 -23.87
N LEU A 256 44.77 21.91 -23.91
CA LEU A 256 44.23 22.56 -25.11
C LEU A 256 45.23 22.49 -26.26
N GLY A 257 44.73 22.12 -27.44
CA GLY A 257 45.54 21.86 -28.64
C GLY A 257 45.86 20.39 -28.89
N GLU A 258 45.69 19.50 -27.89
CA GLU A 258 45.86 18.05 -28.06
C GLU A 258 44.56 17.38 -28.54
N ALA A 259 44.68 16.37 -29.40
CA ALA A 259 43.53 15.65 -29.97
C ALA A 259 42.86 14.67 -29.00
N LYS A 260 43.54 14.30 -27.92
CA LYS A 260 43.09 13.35 -26.88
C LYS A 260 43.52 13.86 -25.51
N PRO A 261 42.85 13.47 -24.42
CA PRO A 261 43.25 13.84 -23.07
C PRO A 261 44.61 13.23 -22.72
N ALA A 262 45.42 14.00 -21.99
CA ALA A 262 46.72 13.57 -21.46
C ALA A 262 46.58 12.43 -20.42
N GLN A 263 45.45 12.37 -19.71
CA GLN A 263 45.15 11.30 -18.76
C GLN A 263 43.63 11.12 -18.61
N SER A 264 43.18 9.86 -18.47
CA SER A 264 41.78 9.52 -18.20
C SER A 264 41.71 8.44 -17.13
N ILE A 265 40.81 8.58 -16.15
CA ILE A 265 40.61 7.59 -15.08
C ILE A 265 39.12 7.31 -14.84
N ASP A 266 38.79 6.07 -14.51
CA ASP A 266 37.46 5.68 -14.02
C ASP A 266 37.36 6.09 -12.54
N ALA A 267 36.75 7.26 -12.29
CA ALA A 267 36.73 7.89 -10.97
C ALA A 267 35.61 7.36 -10.08
N HIS A 268 34.42 7.13 -10.67
CA HIS A 268 33.20 6.72 -9.98
C HIS A 268 32.49 5.57 -10.71
N ALA A 269 31.73 4.76 -9.97
CA ALA A 269 30.97 3.63 -10.52
C ALA A 269 29.64 4.04 -11.19
N ASP A 270 29.24 5.31 -11.04
CA ASP A 270 28.14 5.96 -11.77
C ASP A 270 28.57 7.40 -12.09
N ASN A 271 27.74 8.16 -12.80
CA ASN A 271 28.05 9.50 -13.29
C ASN A 271 28.51 10.45 -12.17
N ILE A 272 29.51 11.26 -12.47
CA ILE A 272 29.87 12.43 -11.67
C ILE A 272 28.80 13.49 -11.88
N LEU A 273 28.30 14.11 -10.81
CA LEU A 273 27.25 15.15 -10.88
C LEU A 273 27.78 16.55 -10.56
N SER A 274 28.86 16.62 -9.78
CA SER A 274 29.52 17.86 -9.37
C SER A 274 31.03 17.68 -9.35
N LEU A 275 31.75 18.71 -9.81
CA LEU A 275 33.21 18.78 -9.80
C LEU A 275 33.62 20.19 -9.37
N VAL A 276 34.53 20.29 -8.40
CA VAL A 276 35.09 21.56 -7.93
C VAL A 276 36.60 21.46 -7.72
N ILE A 277 37.31 22.56 -7.88
CA ILE A 277 38.76 22.67 -7.63
C ILE A 277 39.02 23.48 -6.37
N SER A 278 40.07 23.14 -5.62
CA SER A 278 40.54 23.95 -4.50
C SER A 278 41.12 25.29 -4.98
N ARG A 279 41.10 26.30 -4.11
CA ARG A 279 41.56 27.66 -4.44
C ARG A 279 43.04 27.73 -4.85
N ASP A 280 43.86 26.85 -4.30
CA ASP A 280 45.28 26.71 -4.66
C ASP A 280 45.51 25.89 -5.94
N GLY A 281 44.45 25.35 -6.55
CA GLY A 281 44.50 24.56 -7.77
C GLY A 281 45.09 23.16 -7.63
N LYS A 282 45.36 22.69 -6.40
CA LYS A 282 46.06 21.41 -6.17
C LYS A 282 45.14 20.22 -6.00
N GLN A 283 43.89 20.43 -5.58
CA GLN A 283 42.93 19.36 -5.30
C GLN A 283 41.67 19.51 -6.14
N ILE A 284 41.11 18.38 -6.55
CA ILE A 284 39.82 18.30 -7.27
C ILE A 284 38.90 17.40 -6.46
N ALA A 285 37.67 17.85 -6.19
CA ALA A 285 36.65 17.03 -5.56
C ALA A 285 35.57 16.66 -6.59
N THR A 286 35.15 15.39 -6.58
CA THR A 286 34.07 14.85 -7.41
C THR A 286 32.99 14.22 -6.55
N GLY A 287 31.73 14.52 -6.89
CA GLY A 287 30.54 13.96 -6.26
C GLY A 287 29.83 13.05 -7.25
N GLY A 288 29.64 11.79 -6.88
CA GLY A 288 29.09 10.77 -7.74
C GLY A 288 27.63 10.43 -7.46
N ALA A 289 26.96 9.91 -8.49
CA ALA A 289 25.68 9.21 -8.38
C ALA A 289 25.83 7.81 -7.72
N ASP A 290 27.07 7.39 -7.41
CA ASP A 290 27.37 6.21 -6.58
C ASP A 290 27.36 6.54 -5.07
N ASN A 291 26.86 7.72 -4.70
CA ASN A 291 26.77 8.27 -3.33
C ASN A 291 28.13 8.56 -2.67
N LEU A 292 29.21 8.57 -3.44
CA LEU A 292 30.56 8.84 -2.95
C LEU A 292 31.03 10.23 -3.31
N ALA A 293 31.76 10.87 -2.39
CA ALA A 293 32.60 12.02 -2.70
C ALA A 293 34.06 11.57 -2.70
N LYS A 294 34.83 12.01 -3.68
CA LYS A 294 36.26 11.72 -3.77
C LYS A 294 37.06 12.98 -3.99
N VAL A 295 38.26 13.02 -3.41
CA VAL A 295 39.22 14.12 -3.58
C VAL A 295 40.47 13.56 -4.24
N TRP A 296 40.96 14.26 -5.27
CA TRP A 296 42.05 13.86 -6.14
C TRP A 296 43.13 14.94 -6.16
N ASP A 297 44.38 14.52 -6.31
CA ASP A 297 45.46 15.43 -6.68
C ASP A 297 45.27 15.88 -8.14
N ALA A 298 45.22 17.20 -8.37
CA ALA A 298 44.91 17.77 -9.66
C ALA A 298 45.98 17.48 -10.74
N ALA A 299 47.24 17.28 -10.32
CA ALA A 299 48.37 17.07 -11.21
C ALA A 299 48.64 15.60 -11.53
N THR A 300 48.11 14.66 -10.76
CA THR A 300 48.38 13.21 -10.95
C THR A 300 47.14 12.36 -11.06
N PHE A 301 45.97 12.89 -10.69
CA PHE A 301 44.73 12.13 -10.47
C PHE A 301 44.89 10.99 -9.45
N LYS A 302 45.83 11.12 -8.51
CA LYS A 302 45.92 10.21 -7.37
C LYS A 302 44.81 10.52 -6.37
N GLU A 303 44.08 9.49 -5.93
CA GLU A 303 43.04 9.64 -4.91
C GLU A 303 43.68 10.05 -3.57
N ILE A 304 43.26 11.19 -3.03
CA ILE A 304 43.67 11.74 -1.73
C ILE A 304 42.70 11.25 -0.63
N ALA A 305 41.40 11.35 -0.89
CA ALA A 305 40.35 10.95 0.04
C ALA A 305 39.16 10.33 -0.68
N LYS A 306 38.55 9.35 -0.01
CA LYS A 306 37.27 8.74 -0.36
C LYS A 306 36.34 8.92 0.83
N ILE A 307 35.23 9.61 0.61
CA ILE A 307 34.27 10.02 1.63
C ILE A 307 33.00 9.20 1.45
N GLU A 308 32.64 8.45 2.50
CA GLU A 308 31.46 7.59 2.56
C GLU A 308 30.53 8.09 3.66
N GLY A 309 29.22 8.15 3.39
CA GLY A 309 28.24 8.54 4.41
C GLY A 309 26.92 9.11 3.89
N HIS A 310 26.81 9.42 2.61
CA HIS A 310 25.53 9.74 1.97
C HIS A 310 24.82 8.46 1.51
N VAL A 311 23.49 8.49 1.55
CA VAL A 311 22.64 7.38 1.04
C VAL A 311 21.93 7.73 -0.26
N GLY A 312 22.21 8.92 -0.80
CA GLY A 312 21.72 9.43 -2.08
C GLY A 312 22.80 10.19 -2.85
N HIS A 313 22.50 10.55 -4.09
CA HIS A 313 23.46 11.13 -5.03
C HIS A 313 24.08 12.44 -4.50
N ILE A 314 25.39 12.63 -4.66
CA ILE A 314 26.06 13.87 -4.27
C ILE A 314 26.00 14.86 -5.42
N THR A 315 25.14 15.86 -5.27
CA THR A 315 24.76 16.83 -6.31
C THR A 315 25.48 18.17 -6.19
N ALA A 316 26.04 18.49 -5.02
CA ALA A 316 26.76 19.74 -4.78
C ALA A 316 28.02 19.51 -3.94
N LEU A 317 29.09 20.23 -4.29
CA LEU A 317 30.36 20.21 -3.57
C LEU A 317 30.89 21.62 -3.36
N GLY A 318 31.69 21.82 -2.31
CA GLY A 318 32.40 23.08 -2.09
C GLY A 318 33.54 22.94 -1.10
N PHE A 319 34.74 23.34 -1.53
CA PHE A 319 35.89 23.46 -0.64
C PHE A 319 35.77 24.70 0.25
N ASN A 320 36.21 24.60 1.50
CA ASN A 320 36.52 25.78 2.28
C ASN A 320 37.77 26.50 1.71
N ASN A 321 38.01 27.74 2.13
CA ASN A 321 39.07 28.59 1.55
C ASN A 321 40.47 27.95 1.56
N ASP A 322 40.80 27.21 2.62
CA ASP A 322 42.11 26.59 2.81
C ASP A 322 42.23 25.20 2.14
N GLY A 323 41.15 24.70 1.53
CA GLY A 323 41.12 23.39 0.89
C GLY A 323 41.24 22.21 1.85
N LYS A 324 41.01 22.42 3.15
CA LYS A 324 41.08 21.38 4.20
C LYS A 324 39.77 20.65 4.40
N TRP A 325 38.64 21.34 4.22
CA TRP A 325 37.31 20.81 4.43
C TRP A 325 36.52 20.78 3.12
N LEU A 326 35.72 19.73 2.97
CA LEU A 326 34.79 19.57 1.86
C LEU A 326 33.35 19.56 2.39
N ALA A 327 32.52 20.47 1.89
CA ALA A 327 31.08 20.42 2.08
C ALA A 327 30.44 19.60 0.95
N THR A 328 29.55 18.67 1.30
CA THR A 328 28.83 17.78 0.38
C THR A 328 27.32 17.93 0.57
N GLY A 329 26.61 18.30 -0.48
CA GLY A 329 25.16 18.35 -0.53
C GLY A 329 24.63 17.19 -1.38
N SER A 330 23.57 16.53 -0.90
CA SER A 330 23.04 15.31 -1.53
C SER A 330 21.52 15.35 -1.70
N ALA A 331 21.04 14.51 -2.62
CA ALA A 331 19.64 14.16 -2.78
C ALA A 331 19.05 13.41 -1.56
N ASP A 332 19.89 12.90 -0.65
CA ASP A 332 19.43 12.34 0.63
C ASP A 332 18.96 13.39 1.65
N LYS A 333 18.96 14.68 1.25
CA LYS A 333 18.52 15.85 2.05
C LYS A 333 19.48 16.23 3.18
N ASP A 334 20.64 15.59 3.28
CA ASP A 334 21.69 15.97 4.20
C ASP A 334 22.71 16.91 3.51
N LEU A 335 23.25 17.85 4.31
CA LEU A 335 24.43 18.64 3.98
C LEU A 335 25.52 18.31 5.00
N LYS A 336 26.64 17.73 4.56
CA LYS A 336 27.71 17.26 5.45
C LYS A 336 29.00 18.04 5.20
N VAL A 337 29.80 18.23 6.24
CA VAL A 337 31.14 18.83 6.12
C VAL A 337 32.17 17.83 6.65
N TRP A 338 33.21 17.61 5.87
CA TRP A 338 34.22 16.58 6.10
C TRP A 338 35.60 17.20 6.22
N ASP A 339 36.42 16.64 7.11
CA ASP A 339 37.86 16.86 7.07
C ASP A 339 38.50 15.91 6.04
N ILE A 340 39.26 16.45 5.10
CA ILE A 340 39.83 15.65 4.01
C ILE A 340 40.99 14.78 4.50
N ALA A 341 41.74 15.24 5.51
CA ALA A 341 42.91 14.53 6.01
C ALA A 341 42.51 13.35 6.90
N SER A 342 41.58 13.56 7.85
CA SER A 342 41.08 12.49 8.72
C SER A 342 40.00 11.63 8.07
N LYS A 343 39.31 12.17 7.04
CA LYS A 343 38.15 11.56 6.36
C LYS A 343 36.91 11.42 7.27
N GLU A 344 36.88 12.16 8.38
CA GLU A 344 35.78 12.14 9.33
C GLU A 344 34.76 13.26 9.04
N MET A 345 33.49 12.98 9.36
CA MET A 345 32.42 13.97 9.31
C MET A 345 32.54 14.93 10.49
N LEU A 346 32.78 16.20 10.22
CA LEU A 346 32.89 17.24 11.23
C LEU A 346 31.53 17.84 11.62
N MET A 347 30.61 17.94 10.65
CA MET A 347 29.33 18.64 10.82
C MET A 347 28.21 17.98 10.02
N LEU A 348 27.03 17.91 10.63
CA LEU A 348 25.77 17.63 9.93
C LEU A 348 24.92 18.90 9.91
N LEU A 349 24.66 19.40 8.71
CA LEU A 349 23.92 20.61 8.39
C LEU A 349 22.70 20.24 7.51
N GLY A 350 21.78 21.18 7.31
CA GLY A 350 20.46 20.93 6.70
C GLY A 350 19.34 20.67 7.73
N ASP A 351 18.08 20.80 7.28
CA ASP A 351 16.85 20.53 8.05
C ASP A 351 16.13 19.24 7.58
N LYS A 352 16.76 18.49 6.66
CA LYS A 352 16.25 17.27 6.02
C LYS A 352 14.93 17.46 5.27
N SER A 353 14.56 18.69 4.91
CA SER A 353 13.30 18.96 4.20
C SER A 353 13.37 18.59 2.71
N ALA A 354 14.51 18.86 2.05
CA ALA A 354 14.68 18.75 0.60
C ALA A 354 16.15 18.52 0.20
N GLY A 355 16.39 17.89 -0.95
CA GLY A 355 17.71 17.64 -1.53
C GLY A 355 18.48 18.93 -1.88
N VAL A 356 19.81 18.89 -1.82
CA VAL A 356 20.67 20.07 -2.01
C VAL A 356 21.25 20.12 -3.43
N ASN A 357 20.90 21.13 -4.22
CA ASN A 357 21.35 21.26 -5.62
C ASN A 357 22.59 22.13 -5.79
N ALA A 358 22.79 23.11 -4.92
CA ALA A 358 23.96 23.98 -4.95
C ALA A 358 24.38 24.35 -3.53
N LEU A 359 25.67 24.51 -3.31
CA LEU A 359 26.22 24.97 -2.04
C LEU A 359 27.45 25.84 -2.27
N MET A 360 27.68 26.79 -1.37
CA MET A 360 28.76 27.77 -1.49
C MET A 360 29.22 28.20 -0.10
N TRP A 361 30.54 28.26 0.10
CA TRP A 361 31.14 28.89 1.27
C TRP A 361 31.13 30.40 1.13
N SER A 362 30.98 31.11 2.24
CA SER A 362 31.24 32.55 2.27
C SER A 362 32.72 32.85 1.96
N PRO A 363 33.06 34.04 1.45
CA PRO A 363 34.45 34.40 1.13
C PRO A 363 35.43 34.35 2.31
N ASN A 364 34.93 34.40 3.55
CA ASN A 364 35.70 34.24 4.78
C ASN A 364 35.58 32.83 5.41
N ALA A 365 34.88 31.90 4.76
CA ALA A 365 34.64 30.52 5.19
C ALA A 365 34.01 30.35 6.59
N THR A 366 33.26 31.36 7.07
CA THR A 366 32.56 31.30 8.37
C THR A 366 31.08 30.91 8.26
N SER A 367 30.52 30.89 7.05
CA SER A 367 29.15 30.47 6.80
C SER A 367 29.01 29.72 5.48
N LEU A 368 27.90 28.99 5.35
CA LEU A 368 27.52 28.25 4.16
C LEU A 368 26.15 28.73 3.66
N THR A 369 26.01 28.90 2.35
CA THR A 369 24.71 29.07 1.70
C THR A 369 24.44 27.87 0.82
N TYR A 370 23.26 27.27 0.94
CA TYR A 370 22.85 26.15 0.11
C TYR A 370 21.44 26.36 -0.45
N LEU A 371 21.19 25.78 -1.61
CA LEU A 371 19.95 25.86 -2.36
C LEU A 371 19.37 24.46 -2.52
N THR A 372 18.07 24.33 -2.30
CA THR A 372 17.37 23.04 -2.28
C THR A 372 16.48 22.86 -3.51
N GLU A 373 16.17 21.61 -3.83
CA GLU A 373 15.31 21.20 -4.95
C GLU A 373 13.91 21.82 -4.94
N ASN A 374 13.36 22.14 -3.75
CA ASN A 374 12.06 22.79 -3.59
C ASN A 374 12.12 24.33 -3.70
N GLY A 375 13.26 24.89 -4.14
CA GLY A 375 13.46 26.32 -4.29
C GLY A 375 13.90 27.05 -3.01
N GLY A 376 14.13 26.34 -1.90
CA GLY A 376 14.62 26.96 -0.67
C GLY A 376 16.05 27.48 -0.81
N VAL A 377 16.30 28.70 -0.30
CA VAL A 377 17.65 29.24 -0.13
C VAL A 377 17.91 29.40 1.35
N HIS A 378 18.97 28.76 1.85
CA HIS A 378 19.23 28.63 3.28
C HIS A 378 20.66 29.09 3.60
N GLY A 379 20.79 29.86 4.68
CA GLY A 379 22.07 30.24 5.26
C GLY A 379 22.34 29.46 6.54
N VAL A 380 23.58 29.02 6.71
CA VAL A 380 24.09 28.37 7.93
C VAL A 380 25.22 29.19 8.49
N THR A 381 25.06 29.67 9.71
CA THR A 381 26.05 30.45 10.46
C THR A 381 26.41 29.74 11.77
N GLU A 382 27.38 30.27 12.51
CA GLU A 382 27.77 29.74 13.83
C GLU A 382 28.14 28.25 13.76
N LEU A 383 28.93 27.86 12.75
CA LEU A 383 29.34 26.48 12.50
C LEU A 383 30.15 25.92 13.69
N LYS A 384 29.79 24.72 14.16
CA LYS A 384 30.45 24.03 15.27
C LYS A 384 30.92 22.65 14.81
N THR A 385 32.16 22.30 15.11
CA THR A 385 32.71 20.97 14.84
C THR A 385 32.38 20.00 15.98
N HIS A 386 32.26 18.72 15.66
CA HIS A 386 32.10 17.64 16.64
C HIS A 386 33.13 16.53 16.42
N ASP A 387 33.39 15.76 17.48
CA ASP A 387 34.34 14.66 17.56
C ASP A 387 33.77 13.31 17.08
N GLY A 388 32.82 13.32 16.14
CA GLY A 388 32.32 12.12 15.44
C GLY A 388 31.40 11.17 16.23
N VAL A 389 31.37 11.22 17.57
CA VAL A 389 30.67 10.22 18.41
C VAL A 389 29.19 10.56 18.70
N ARG A 390 28.74 11.82 18.49
CA ARG A 390 27.34 12.25 18.74
C ARG A 390 26.86 13.28 17.72
N LEU A 391 26.20 12.84 16.65
CA LEU A 391 25.60 13.75 15.66
C LEU A 391 24.12 13.42 15.42
N ALA A 392 23.28 13.79 16.39
CA ALA A 392 21.82 13.79 16.27
C ALA A 392 21.22 15.21 16.11
N PHE A 393 22.05 16.26 16.19
CA PHE A 393 21.61 17.65 16.17
C PHE A 393 22.38 18.46 15.13
N THR A 394 21.75 19.51 14.63
CA THR A 394 22.27 20.40 13.59
C THR A 394 23.45 21.23 14.11
N SER A 395 24.62 21.11 13.47
CA SER A 395 25.90 21.69 13.92
C SER A 395 26.09 23.18 13.56
N GLY A 396 25.00 23.94 13.44
CA GLY A 396 25.02 25.36 13.10
C GLY A 396 23.63 26.00 13.14
N LYS A 397 23.59 27.33 13.25
CA LYS A 397 22.35 28.09 13.25
C LYS A 397 21.87 28.27 11.81
N GLN A 398 20.69 27.74 11.53
CA GLN A 398 20.10 27.76 10.20
C GLN A 398 19.01 28.82 10.09
N LYS A 399 18.97 29.47 8.93
CA LYS A 399 17.91 30.42 8.58
C LYS A 399 17.53 30.23 7.12
N LYS A 400 16.24 30.01 6.86
CA LYS A 400 15.68 30.13 5.51
C LYS A 400 15.73 31.61 5.12
N LEU A 401 16.44 31.91 4.04
CA LEU A 401 16.62 33.27 3.54
C LEU A 401 15.43 33.65 2.66
N ILE A 402 15.11 32.82 1.66
CA ILE A 402 14.03 33.06 0.72
C ILE A 402 13.57 31.76 0.04
N SER A 403 12.48 31.82 -0.74
CA SER A 403 12.02 30.72 -1.60
C SER A 403 11.97 31.20 -3.06
N LEU A 404 12.50 30.39 -3.96
CA LEU A 404 12.50 30.60 -5.41
C LEU A 404 11.25 29.98 -6.04
N GLU A 405 10.84 30.51 -7.18
CA GLU A 405 9.63 30.09 -7.91
C GLU A 405 9.77 28.73 -8.63
N SER A 406 10.99 28.21 -8.78
CA SER A 406 11.34 27.00 -9.53
C SER A 406 12.60 26.36 -8.93
N VAL A 407 12.96 25.15 -9.40
CA VAL A 407 14.16 24.43 -8.97
C VAL A 407 15.42 25.20 -9.38
N PRO A 408 16.32 25.51 -8.43
CA PRO A 408 17.65 26.00 -8.73
C PRO A 408 18.55 24.82 -9.15
N ASN A 409 19.16 24.89 -10.32
CA ASN A 409 20.09 23.85 -10.81
C ASN A 409 21.51 24.09 -10.33
N THR A 410 21.93 25.35 -10.25
CA THR A 410 23.24 25.74 -9.75
C THR A 410 23.22 27.16 -9.19
N ALA A 411 24.26 27.55 -8.45
CA ALA A 411 24.46 28.91 -7.99
C ALA A 411 25.94 29.30 -7.99
N VAL A 412 26.21 30.59 -8.20
CA VAL A 412 27.54 31.19 -8.05
C VAL A 412 27.44 32.45 -7.20
N MET A 413 28.49 32.73 -6.41
CA MET A 413 28.58 33.90 -5.54
C MET A 413 29.65 34.86 -6.06
N THR A 414 29.41 36.17 -5.92
CA THR A 414 30.43 37.18 -6.18
C THR A 414 31.57 37.10 -5.15
N THR A 415 32.76 37.54 -5.54
CA THR A 415 33.98 37.46 -4.69
C THR A 415 33.86 38.27 -3.39
N ASP A 416 33.04 39.32 -3.40
CA ASP A 416 32.70 40.12 -2.22
C ASP A 416 31.62 39.47 -1.31
N GLY A 417 31.03 38.35 -1.73
CA GLY A 417 29.99 37.61 -1.01
C GLY A 417 28.61 38.25 -1.04
N LYS A 418 28.43 39.34 -1.79
CA LYS A 418 27.24 40.20 -1.69
C LYS A 418 26.08 39.77 -2.58
N ASN A 419 26.38 39.14 -3.71
CA ASN A 419 25.36 38.74 -4.69
C ASN A 419 25.51 37.26 -5.01
N ILE A 420 24.37 36.58 -5.08
CA ILE A 420 24.25 35.19 -5.50
C ILE A 420 23.44 35.16 -6.79
N PHE A 421 23.96 34.47 -7.81
CA PHE A 421 23.24 34.22 -9.05
C PHE A 421 22.89 32.74 -9.10
N THR A 422 21.63 32.44 -9.43
CA THR A 422 21.17 31.05 -9.57
C THR A 422 20.51 30.84 -10.93
N ALA A 423 20.84 29.71 -11.55
CA ALA A 423 20.23 29.26 -12.79
C ALA A 423 19.08 28.32 -12.46
N MET A 424 17.92 28.66 -13.00
CA MET A 424 16.64 28.03 -12.68
C MET A 424 16.22 27.07 -13.78
N HIS A 425 15.57 25.98 -13.39
CA HIS A 425 15.07 24.99 -14.34
C HIS A 425 14.08 25.57 -15.37
N ASN A 426 13.36 26.64 -15.04
CA ASN A 426 12.47 27.36 -15.97
C ASN A 426 13.19 28.28 -16.98
N GLY A 427 14.52 28.21 -17.07
CA GLY A 427 15.33 29.00 -18.01
C GLY A 427 15.75 30.38 -17.51
N LYS A 428 15.24 30.83 -16.36
CA LYS A 428 15.61 32.14 -15.81
C LYS A 428 16.93 32.08 -15.04
N VAL A 429 17.63 33.22 -15.03
CA VAL A 429 18.75 33.47 -14.12
C VAL A 429 18.31 34.53 -13.13
N ILE A 430 18.36 34.21 -11.84
CA ILE A 430 17.89 35.10 -10.77
C ILE A 430 19.10 35.59 -9.96
N LYS A 431 19.12 36.89 -9.68
CA LYS A 431 20.05 37.52 -8.75
C LYS A 431 19.38 37.66 -7.38
N LEU A 432 20.09 37.25 -6.34
CA LEU A 432 19.78 37.46 -4.93
C LEU A 432 20.83 38.42 -4.34
N ASP A 433 20.39 39.56 -3.82
CA ASP A 433 21.27 40.55 -3.17
C ASP A 433 21.43 40.31 -1.65
N GLU A 434 22.29 41.09 -0.99
CA GLU A 434 22.53 41.03 0.46
C GLU A 434 21.25 41.23 1.30
N LYS A 435 20.25 41.93 0.76
CA LYS A 435 18.95 42.17 1.42
C LYS A 435 17.95 41.06 1.14
N THR A 436 18.38 39.97 0.51
CA THR A 436 17.54 38.84 0.09
C THR A 436 16.45 39.21 -0.92
N THR A 437 16.67 40.25 -1.73
CA THR A 437 15.75 40.66 -2.80
C THR A 437 16.02 39.84 -4.06
N LEU A 438 14.95 39.32 -4.69
CA LEU A 438 15.04 38.59 -5.95
C LEU A 438 14.87 39.55 -7.13
N SER A 439 15.81 39.51 -8.07
CA SER A 439 15.73 40.23 -9.34
C SER A 439 16.04 39.29 -10.50
N PRO A 440 15.07 38.98 -11.39
CA PRO A 440 15.35 38.19 -12.58
C PRO A 440 16.19 39.01 -13.56
N LEU A 441 17.22 38.38 -14.16
CA LEU A 441 18.00 39.05 -15.20
C LEU A 441 17.18 39.10 -16.51
N PRO A 442 17.19 40.22 -17.27
CA PRO A 442 16.33 40.39 -18.45
C PRO A 442 16.64 39.35 -19.54
N SER A 443 15.72 38.44 -19.82
CA SER A 443 15.87 37.43 -20.88
C SER A 443 15.55 38.05 -22.24
N ASN A 444 16.52 38.73 -22.86
CA ASN A 444 16.42 39.22 -24.26
C ASN A 444 16.74 38.12 -25.29
N VAL A 445 16.61 36.85 -24.91
CA VAL A 445 16.92 35.74 -25.79
C VAL A 445 15.63 35.30 -26.47
N SER A 446 15.59 35.39 -27.80
CA SER A 446 14.42 34.95 -28.56
C SER A 446 14.25 33.43 -28.36
N PRO A 447 13.05 32.95 -27.99
CA PRO A 447 12.78 31.52 -27.89
C PRO A 447 12.98 30.87 -29.26
N LEU A 448 13.51 29.65 -29.30
CA LEU A 448 13.63 28.89 -30.55
C LEU A 448 12.24 28.71 -31.18
N THR A 449 12.03 29.27 -32.38
CA THR A 449 10.80 29.12 -33.13
C THR A 449 10.84 27.82 -33.94
N SER A 450 10.00 26.85 -33.58
CA SER A 450 9.81 25.64 -34.38
C SER A 450 8.66 25.83 -35.38
N ASN A 451 8.97 25.80 -36.67
CA ASN A 451 7.99 25.76 -37.76
C ASN A 451 7.52 24.32 -38.01
N THR A 452 6.75 23.74 -37.09
CA THR A 452 5.99 22.51 -37.35
C THR A 452 4.67 22.53 -36.58
N SER A 453 3.55 22.28 -37.28
CA SER A 453 2.25 22.05 -36.65
C SER A 453 2.34 20.84 -35.72
N PRO A 454 1.94 20.94 -34.45
CA PRO A 454 2.21 19.86 -33.53
C PRO A 454 1.14 18.74 -33.63
N PRO A 455 1.55 17.48 -33.40
CA PRO A 455 0.64 16.44 -32.92
C PRO A 455 -0.08 16.89 -31.63
N PRO A 456 -1.16 16.20 -31.19
CA PRO A 456 -1.82 16.54 -29.94
C PRO A 456 -0.82 16.59 -28.78
N THR A 457 -0.87 17.68 -28.01
CA THR A 457 0.01 17.89 -26.86
C THR A 457 -0.31 16.87 -25.78
N LEU A 458 0.63 15.96 -25.53
CA LEU A 458 0.56 14.98 -24.43
C LEU A 458 0.75 15.71 -23.10
N SER A 459 0.26 15.16 -21.99
CA SER A 459 0.60 15.68 -20.66
C SER A 459 1.06 14.62 -19.70
N TYR A 460 1.85 15.04 -18.71
CA TYR A 460 2.35 14.13 -17.69
C TYR A 460 1.20 13.48 -16.91
N THR A 461 0.26 14.29 -16.41
CA THR A 461 -0.80 13.81 -15.52
C THR A 461 -1.86 12.97 -16.25
N LYS A 462 -2.12 13.24 -17.54
CA LYS A 462 -3.15 12.54 -18.33
C LYS A 462 -2.64 11.34 -19.12
N ASP A 463 -1.42 11.40 -19.64
CA ASP A 463 -0.91 10.41 -20.61
C ASP A 463 0.24 9.57 -20.06
N ILE A 464 1.14 10.17 -19.28
CA ILE A 464 2.37 9.49 -18.82
C ILE A 464 2.19 8.80 -17.48
N LEU A 465 1.56 9.47 -16.53
CA LEU A 465 1.34 8.95 -15.18
C LEU A 465 0.49 7.67 -15.15
N PRO A 466 -0.56 7.50 -16.00
CA PRO A 466 -1.27 6.23 -16.10
C PRO A 466 -0.38 5.08 -16.61
N ILE A 467 0.52 5.35 -17.56
CA ILE A 467 1.47 4.36 -18.09
C ILE A 467 2.41 3.89 -16.96
N LEU A 468 3.00 4.84 -16.21
CA LEU A 468 3.89 4.53 -15.09
C LEU A 468 3.17 3.74 -13.99
N THR A 469 1.89 4.06 -13.76
CA THR A 469 1.05 3.38 -12.77
C THR A 469 0.72 1.95 -13.19
N LYS A 470 0.25 1.75 -14.43
CA LYS A 470 -0.04 0.41 -14.98
C LYS A 470 1.21 -0.47 -15.04
N ALA A 471 2.37 0.12 -15.33
CA ALA A 471 3.66 -0.55 -15.32
C ALA A 471 4.15 -0.95 -13.90
N GLY A 472 3.52 -0.39 -12.87
CA GLY A 472 3.83 -0.63 -11.47
C GLY A 472 5.05 0.15 -10.95
N CYS A 473 5.49 1.20 -11.66
CA CYS A 473 6.67 1.98 -11.28
C CYS A 473 6.48 2.69 -9.94
N ASN A 474 5.25 3.12 -9.66
CA ASN A 474 4.84 3.85 -8.46
C ASN A 474 4.12 2.95 -7.42
N LEU A 475 4.40 1.65 -7.43
CA LEU A 475 3.95 0.71 -6.40
C LEU A 475 4.98 0.57 -5.28
N GLY A 476 4.53 0.19 -4.08
CA GLY A 476 5.41 0.03 -2.90
C GLY A 476 6.54 -1.00 -3.08
N SER A 477 6.44 -1.89 -4.07
CA SER A 477 7.52 -2.81 -4.44
C SER A 477 8.70 -2.12 -5.15
N CYS A 478 8.48 -0.94 -5.73
CA CYS A 478 9.43 -0.22 -6.60
C CYS A 478 9.73 1.19 -6.05
N HIS A 479 9.46 2.25 -6.82
CA HIS A 479 9.89 3.62 -6.48
C HIS A 479 8.99 4.32 -5.46
N ALA A 480 7.85 3.73 -5.07
CA ALA A 480 6.94 4.31 -4.08
C ALA A 480 7.20 3.88 -2.62
N LYS A 481 8.40 3.37 -2.34
CA LYS A 481 8.89 3.21 -0.96
C LYS A 481 9.12 4.58 -0.33
N SER A 482 9.01 4.67 0.99
CA SER A 482 9.22 5.93 1.74
C SER A 482 10.56 6.61 1.45
N SER A 483 11.61 5.82 1.18
CA SER A 483 12.96 6.27 0.79
C SER A 483 13.19 6.37 -0.72
N GLY A 484 12.22 5.99 -1.56
CA GLY A 484 12.46 5.67 -2.97
C GLY A 484 13.35 4.43 -3.14
N GLN A 485 13.79 4.17 -4.37
CA GLN A 485 14.74 3.10 -4.70
C GLN A 485 15.80 3.61 -5.68
N ALA A 486 17.08 3.37 -5.35
CA ALA A 486 18.25 3.83 -6.12
C ALA A 486 18.21 5.33 -6.45
N GLY A 487 17.85 6.15 -5.46
CA GLY A 487 17.76 7.61 -5.61
C GLY A 487 16.64 8.08 -6.56
N PHE A 488 15.64 7.25 -6.87
CA PHE A 488 14.43 7.65 -7.59
C PHE A 488 13.18 7.35 -6.76
N ARG A 489 12.38 8.38 -6.53
CA ARG A 489 11.19 8.30 -5.69
C ARG A 489 9.94 8.70 -6.49
N LEU A 490 8.88 7.91 -6.33
CA LEU A 490 7.55 8.23 -6.83
C LEU A 490 6.55 8.11 -5.68
N SER A 491 5.39 8.74 -5.83
CA SER A 491 4.28 8.75 -4.91
C SER A 491 3.47 7.46 -5.09
N ILE A 492 3.03 6.82 -4.01
CA ILE A 492 2.30 5.56 -4.12
C ILE A 492 0.97 5.76 -4.86
N PHE A 493 0.73 4.97 -5.90
CA PHE A 493 -0.46 5.12 -6.76
C PHE A 493 -0.63 6.52 -7.39
N ALA A 494 0.46 7.26 -7.60
CA ALA A 494 0.43 8.59 -8.24
C ALA A 494 -0.35 9.64 -7.44
N PHE A 495 -0.35 9.56 -6.09
CA PHE A 495 -1.08 10.49 -5.23
C PHE A 495 -0.54 11.93 -5.27
N ASP A 496 0.73 12.13 -5.58
CA ASP A 496 1.37 13.45 -5.73
C ASP A 496 2.04 13.57 -7.11
N PRO A 497 1.22 13.78 -8.16
CA PRO A 497 1.71 13.88 -9.54
C PRO A 497 2.76 14.97 -9.73
N LYS A 498 2.71 16.03 -8.92
CA LYS A 498 3.63 17.16 -9.02
C LYS A 498 5.01 16.72 -8.57
N THR A 499 5.14 16.13 -7.38
CA THR A 499 6.44 15.61 -6.92
C THR A 499 6.96 14.52 -7.85
N ASP A 500 6.09 13.64 -8.34
CA ASP A 500 6.46 12.59 -9.30
C ASP A 500 7.02 13.15 -10.61
N TYR A 501 6.40 14.21 -11.13
CA TYR A 501 6.90 14.93 -12.30
C TYR A 501 8.28 15.52 -12.03
N MET A 502 8.50 16.14 -10.87
CA MET A 502 9.80 16.71 -10.51
C MET A 502 10.88 15.62 -10.43
N GLU A 503 10.57 14.46 -9.88
CA GLU A 503 11.48 13.31 -9.79
C GLU A 503 11.83 12.72 -11.17
N VAL A 504 10.87 12.74 -12.10
CA VAL A 504 11.09 12.28 -13.49
C VAL A 504 11.86 13.30 -14.32
N VAL A 505 11.52 14.59 -14.25
CA VAL A 505 12.04 15.61 -15.18
C VAL A 505 13.22 16.39 -14.61
N ASN A 506 13.23 16.67 -13.30
CA ASN A 506 14.12 17.65 -12.71
C ASN A 506 15.20 17.04 -11.82
N ASP A 507 14.88 15.98 -11.07
CA ASP A 507 15.80 15.39 -10.10
C ASP A 507 17.15 15.01 -10.72
N SER A 508 18.21 15.26 -9.95
CA SER A 508 19.60 14.99 -10.33
C SER A 508 19.96 15.60 -11.70
N ARG A 509 19.55 16.86 -11.93
CA ARG A 509 19.81 17.66 -13.14
C ARG A 509 19.17 17.10 -14.41
N GLY A 510 17.99 16.48 -14.27
CA GLY A 510 17.24 15.90 -15.37
C GLY A 510 17.91 14.67 -15.98
N ARG A 511 18.62 13.85 -15.18
CA ARG A 511 19.30 12.64 -15.66
C ARG A 511 18.38 11.58 -16.26
N ARG A 512 17.07 11.64 -15.96
CA ARG A 512 16.09 10.63 -16.36
C ARG A 512 15.51 10.83 -17.75
N VAL A 513 15.60 12.06 -18.26
CA VAL A 513 15.04 12.49 -19.54
C VAL A 513 16.15 13.02 -20.45
N PHE A 514 16.09 12.65 -21.73
CA PHE A 514 17.06 13.08 -22.73
C PHE A 514 16.33 13.72 -23.91
N PRO A 515 16.02 15.03 -23.86
CA PRO A 515 15.20 15.70 -24.88
C PRO A 515 15.79 15.66 -26.29
N ALA A 516 17.11 15.76 -26.42
CA ALA A 516 17.80 15.68 -27.71
C ALA A 516 17.82 14.26 -28.31
N LEU A 517 17.43 13.24 -27.55
CA LEU A 517 17.22 11.87 -28.02
C LEU A 517 16.25 11.11 -27.09
N PRO A 518 14.94 11.35 -27.22
CA PRO A 518 13.95 10.88 -26.26
C PRO A 518 13.99 9.38 -25.96
N GLU A 519 14.24 8.54 -26.97
CA GLU A 519 14.29 7.09 -26.89
C GLU A 519 15.41 6.55 -25.99
N ASP A 520 16.44 7.36 -25.75
CA ASP A 520 17.59 7.04 -24.89
C ASP A 520 17.48 7.64 -23.49
N SER A 521 16.32 8.20 -23.15
CA SER A 521 16.03 8.64 -21.79
C SER A 521 16.13 7.46 -20.81
N LEU A 522 16.79 7.67 -19.66
CA LEU A 522 17.02 6.62 -18.68
C LEU A 522 15.72 5.98 -18.18
N ILE A 523 14.63 6.75 -18.08
CA ILE A 523 13.30 6.23 -17.71
C ILE A 523 12.83 5.14 -18.68
N LEU A 524 13.10 5.29 -19.98
CA LEU A 524 12.80 4.29 -21.00
C LEU A 524 13.84 3.16 -20.99
N GLN A 525 15.13 3.48 -20.89
CA GLN A 525 16.18 2.46 -20.89
C GLN A 525 16.06 1.47 -19.73
N LYS A 526 15.71 1.93 -18.52
CA LYS A 526 15.47 1.05 -17.36
C LYS A 526 14.16 0.28 -17.49
N ALA A 527 13.08 0.93 -17.91
CA ALA A 527 11.77 0.29 -18.05
C ALA A 527 11.73 -0.78 -19.16
N THR A 528 12.52 -0.60 -20.21
CA THR A 528 12.67 -1.55 -21.34
C THR A 528 13.87 -2.48 -21.18
N VAL A 529 14.58 -2.36 -20.04
CA VAL A 529 15.78 -3.14 -19.69
C VAL A 529 16.95 -2.96 -20.65
N ARG A 530 17.00 -1.93 -21.51
CA ARG A 530 18.22 -1.58 -22.29
C ARG A 530 19.44 -1.29 -21.39
N VAL A 531 19.18 -0.97 -20.13
CA VAL A 531 20.17 -0.86 -19.04
C VAL A 531 19.69 -1.69 -17.86
N GLN A 532 20.62 -2.22 -17.05
CA GLN A 532 20.29 -3.03 -15.87
C GLN A 532 19.28 -2.32 -14.95
N HIS A 533 18.16 -2.99 -14.67
CA HIS A 533 17.10 -2.50 -13.79
C HIS A 533 16.65 -3.62 -12.85
N GLU A 534 16.78 -3.41 -11.54
CA GLU A 534 16.36 -4.40 -10.53
C GLU A 534 14.85 -4.68 -10.58
N GLY A 535 14.06 -3.66 -10.93
CA GLY A 535 12.63 -3.81 -11.16
C GLY A 535 12.30 -4.63 -12.41
N GLY A 536 13.27 -4.96 -13.25
CA GLY A 536 13.02 -5.73 -14.46
C GLY A 536 12.31 -4.97 -15.57
N GLN A 537 11.84 -5.70 -16.58
CA GLN A 537 11.10 -5.11 -17.69
C GLN A 537 9.69 -4.70 -17.27
N ARG A 538 9.32 -3.47 -17.63
CA ARG A 538 8.06 -2.81 -17.28
C ARG A 538 7.16 -2.59 -18.49
N PHE A 539 7.74 -2.31 -19.64
CA PHE A 539 7.04 -2.33 -20.94
C PHE A 539 8.01 -2.63 -22.07
N GLU A 540 7.48 -2.98 -23.24
CA GLU A 540 8.28 -3.32 -24.42
C GLU A 540 8.94 -2.10 -25.06
N PRO A 541 10.15 -2.23 -25.63
CA PRO A 541 10.82 -1.14 -26.34
C PRO A 541 9.96 -0.46 -27.41
N ASP A 542 9.19 -1.26 -28.18
CA ASP A 542 8.32 -0.76 -29.25
C ASP A 542 6.86 -0.59 -28.83
N SER A 543 6.56 -0.67 -27.52
CA SER A 543 5.20 -0.49 -27.02
C SER A 543 4.69 0.93 -27.26
N GLU A 544 3.38 1.07 -27.40
CA GLU A 544 2.74 2.40 -27.43
C GLU A 544 3.08 3.21 -26.17
N SER A 545 3.25 2.54 -25.01
CA SER A 545 3.72 3.16 -23.77
C SER A 545 5.10 3.82 -23.92
N ALA A 546 6.07 3.10 -24.47
CA ALA A 546 7.42 3.63 -24.69
C ALA A 546 7.42 4.80 -25.71
N LYS A 547 6.67 4.64 -26.80
CA LYS A 547 6.51 5.70 -27.83
C LYS A 547 5.85 6.95 -27.27
N THR A 548 4.81 6.80 -26.45
CA THR A 548 4.08 7.93 -25.84
C THR A 548 4.99 8.72 -24.90
N ILE A 549 5.79 8.03 -24.07
CA ILE A 549 6.77 8.69 -23.19
C ILE A 549 7.84 9.41 -24.02
N ALA A 550 8.38 8.78 -25.06
CA ALA A 550 9.37 9.41 -25.94
C ALA A 550 8.80 10.66 -26.64
N GLU A 551 7.55 10.59 -27.11
CA GLU A 551 6.88 11.73 -27.75
C GLU A 551 6.59 12.85 -26.76
N TRP A 552 6.17 12.56 -25.53
CA TRP A 552 6.02 13.56 -24.48
C TRP A 552 7.35 14.28 -24.16
N ILE A 553 8.46 13.54 -24.16
CA ILE A 553 9.80 14.13 -24.00
C ILE A 553 10.14 15.05 -25.19
N ARG A 554 9.81 14.62 -26.41
CA ARG A 554 9.99 15.41 -27.65
C ARG A 554 9.18 16.70 -27.65
N GLN A 555 8.03 16.73 -26.98
CA GLN A 555 7.17 17.90 -26.83
C GLN A 555 7.60 18.84 -25.69
N GLY A 556 8.74 18.59 -25.04
CA GLY A 556 9.26 19.44 -23.96
C GLY A 556 8.70 19.09 -22.58
N MET A 557 8.14 17.89 -22.43
CA MET A 557 7.67 17.33 -21.16
C MET A 557 6.61 18.19 -20.45
N PRO A 558 5.54 18.64 -21.13
CA PRO A 558 4.48 19.42 -20.47
C PRO A 558 3.88 18.65 -19.28
N TYR A 559 3.79 19.33 -18.13
CA TYR A 559 3.13 18.79 -16.93
C TYR A 559 1.63 18.60 -17.18
N GLU A 560 0.97 19.66 -17.64
CA GLU A 560 -0.45 19.71 -17.98
C GLU A 560 -0.67 20.53 -19.26
N THR A 561 -1.77 20.25 -19.95
CA THR A 561 -2.23 21.08 -21.07
C THR A 561 -3.12 22.23 -20.56
N PRO A 562 -3.17 23.38 -21.26
CA PRO A 562 -4.07 24.46 -20.89
C PRO A 562 -5.53 23.98 -20.83
N ASN A 563 -6.23 24.27 -19.72
CA ASN A 563 -7.61 23.84 -19.46
C ASN A 563 -7.82 22.32 -19.50
N GLN A 564 -6.82 21.53 -19.10
CA GLN A 564 -6.93 20.08 -19.05
C GLN A 564 -8.12 19.64 -18.15
N PRO A 565 -9.05 18.82 -18.64
CA PRO A 565 -10.19 18.41 -17.85
C PRO A 565 -9.76 17.37 -16.80
N ALA A 566 -10.32 17.48 -15.59
CA ALA A 566 -10.05 16.56 -14.50
C ALA A 566 -10.74 15.21 -14.72
N LEU A 567 -10.12 14.11 -14.28
CA LEU A 567 -10.74 12.79 -14.32
C LEU A 567 -11.90 12.75 -13.31
N ALA A 568 -13.12 12.54 -13.79
CA ALA A 568 -14.32 12.47 -12.97
C ALA A 568 -14.64 11.05 -12.49
N GLY A 569 -14.26 10.02 -13.26
CA GLY A 569 -14.49 8.62 -12.89
C GLY A 569 -14.20 7.65 -14.04
N ILE A 570 -14.42 6.36 -13.79
CA ILE A 570 -14.34 5.30 -14.81
C ILE A 570 -15.61 4.46 -14.84
N GLU A 571 -15.94 3.94 -16.02
CA GLU A 571 -17.06 3.03 -16.25
C GLU A 571 -16.56 1.73 -16.88
N VAL A 572 -16.95 0.59 -16.30
CA VAL A 572 -16.57 -0.75 -16.79
C VAL A 572 -17.78 -1.37 -17.47
N THR A 573 -17.61 -1.89 -18.68
CA THR A 573 -18.66 -2.56 -19.44
C THR A 573 -18.24 -4.00 -19.81
N PRO A 574 -19.09 -5.01 -19.56
CA PRO A 574 -20.37 -4.94 -18.83
C PRO A 574 -20.16 -4.68 -17.33
N ALA A 575 -21.06 -3.92 -16.69
CA ALA A 575 -21.02 -3.68 -15.25
C ALA A 575 -21.50 -4.91 -14.44
N GLU A 576 -22.40 -5.71 -15.00
CA GLU A 576 -22.87 -6.98 -14.46
C GLU A 576 -23.24 -7.92 -15.61
N LYS A 577 -22.80 -9.18 -15.57
CA LYS A 577 -23.19 -10.21 -16.54
C LYS A 577 -23.12 -11.61 -15.93
N THR A 578 -24.04 -12.47 -16.35
CA THR A 578 -24.01 -13.91 -16.08
C THR A 578 -23.32 -14.62 -17.24
N TYR A 579 -22.39 -15.53 -16.93
CA TYR A 579 -21.53 -16.21 -17.88
C TYR A 579 -21.72 -17.73 -17.78
N ARG A 580 -21.47 -18.44 -18.87
CA ARG A 580 -21.30 -19.90 -18.84
C ARG A 580 -19.93 -20.25 -18.25
N LYS A 581 -19.78 -21.50 -17.81
CA LYS A 581 -18.46 -22.05 -17.44
C LYS A 581 -17.52 -22.00 -18.64
N ASN A 582 -16.26 -21.61 -18.42
CA ASN A 582 -15.23 -21.46 -19.45
C ASN A 582 -15.54 -20.43 -20.56
N GLU A 583 -16.40 -19.43 -20.30
CA GLU A 583 -16.68 -18.32 -21.21
C GLU A 583 -15.60 -17.24 -21.10
N GLU A 584 -15.23 -16.65 -22.24
CA GLU A 584 -14.27 -15.54 -22.32
C GLU A 584 -14.97 -14.25 -22.76
N GLN A 585 -14.57 -13.11 -22.18
CA GLN A 585 -15.14 -11.79 -22.46
C GLN A 585 -14.09 -10.71 -22.25
N VAL A 586 -14.01 -9.73 -23.14
CA VAL A 586 -13.17 -8.54 -22.91
C VAL A 586 -13.99 -7.48 -22.19
N LEU A 587 -13.46 -6.97 -21.07
CA LEU A 587 -14.01 -5.83 -20.35
C LEU A 587 -13.53 -4.53 -21.03
N LYS A 588 -14.43 -3.56 -21.16
CA LYS A 588 -14.09 -2.22 -21.67
C LYS A 588 -14.14 -1.21 -20.54
N VAL A 589 -13.11 -0.38 -20.41
CA VAL A 589 -13.03 0.66 -19.37
C VAL A 589 -12.95 2.04 -20.01
N MET A 590 -13.95 2.87 -19.74
CA MET A 590 -14.06 4.23 -20.25
C MET A 590 -13.83 5.23 -19.11
N ALA A 591 -12.80 6.06 -19.23
CA ALA A 591 -12.59 7.21 -18.35
C ALA A 591 -13.49 8.38 -18.76
N LYS A 592 -14.15 9.02 -17.80
CA LYS A 592 -15.00 10.22 -17.98
C LYS A 592 -14.32 11.43 -17.36
N TYR A 593 -14.33 12.55 -18.07
CA TYR A 593 -13.67 13.79 -17.65
C TYR A 593 -14.69 14.89 -17.32
N SER A 594 -14.24 15.93 -16.61
CA SER A 594 -15.07 17.05 -16.12
C SER A 594 -15.72 17.88 -17.22
N ASP A 595 -15.21 17.82 -18.45
CA ASP A 595 -15.77 18.48 -19.64
C ASP A 595 -16.80 17.61 -20.38
N GLY A 596 -17.11 16.42 -19.85
CA GLY A 596 -18.01 15.45 -20.47
C GLY A 596 -17.34 14.54 -21.53
N SER A 597 -16.05 14.74 -21.83
CA SER A 597 -15.32 13.86 -22.76
C SER A 597 -15.06 12.48 -22.14
N SER A 598 -14.83 11.48 -23.00
CA SER A 598 -14.51 10.12 -22.59
C SER A 598 -13.34 9.52 -23.36
N ARG A 599 -12.53 8.69 -22.69
CA ARG A 599 -11.37 8.00 -23.28
C ARG A 599 -11.42 6.51 -22.96
N ASP A 600 -11.15 5.67 -23.95
CA ASP A 600 -10.90 4.25 -23.70
C ASP A 600 -9.55 4.09 -23.00
N VAL A 601 -9.59 3.55 -21.79
CA VAL A 601 -8.42 3.34 -20.93
C VAL A 601 -8.24 1.85 -20.60
N THR A 602 -8.90 0.96 -21.34
CA THR A 602 -8.90 -0.49 -21.10
C THR A 602 -7.48 -1.05 -20.96
N ALA A 603 -6.57 -0.66 -21.86
CA ALA A 603 -5.17 -1.12 -21.85
C ALA A 603 -4.31 -0.52 -20.71
N LEU A 604 -4.73 0.63 -20.16
CA LEU A 604 -4.06 1.34 -19.06
C LEU A 604 -4.67 1.01 -17.70
N THR A 605 -5.73 0.20 -17.68
CA THR A 605 -6.46 -0.15 -16.47
C THR A 605 -5.86 -1.40 -15.84
N ASP A 606 -5.66 -1.38 -14.54
CA ASP A 606 -5.26 -2.56 -13.79
C ASP A 606 -6.49 -3.35 -13.32
N TYR A 607 -6.43 -4.69 -13.39
CA TYR A 607 -7.57 -5.55 -13.09
C TYR A 607 -7.24 -6.54 -11.97
N ILE A 608 -8.14 -6.66 -11.01
CA ILE A 608 -8.04 -7.64 -9.92
C ILE A 608 -9.35 -8.43 -9.85
N SER A 609 -9.25 -9.75 -9.79
CA SER A 609 -10.39 -10.61 -9.44
C SER A 609 -10.39 -10.91 -7.94
N SER A 610 -11.54 -10.77 -7.29
CA SER A 610 -11.72 -11.12 -5.88
C SER A 610 -11.68 -12.64 -5.62
N GLU A 611 -12.16 -13.45 -6.57
CA GLU A 611 -12.14 -14.90 -6.51
C GLU A 611 -11.67 -15.48 -7.86
N LYS A 612 -10.34 -15.55 -8.03
CA LYS A 612 -9.71 -16.09 -9.27
C LYS A 612 -10.16 -17.51 -9.63
N ALA A 613 -10.60 -18.28 -8.63
CA ALA A 613 -11.14 -19.62 -8.82
C ALA A 613 -12.44 -19.64 -9.64
N ILE A 614 -13.24 -18.55 -9.66
CA ILE A 614 -14.48 -18.42 -10.43
C ILE A 614 -14.23 -17.72 -11.75
N ALA A 615 -13.55 -16.56 -11.72
CA ALA A 615 -13.17 -15.84 -12.93
C ALA A 615 -11.82 -15.15 -12.75
N ALA A 616 -10.96 -15.30 -13.76
CA ALA A 616 -9.69 -14.59 -13.85
C ALA A 616 -9.80 -13.50 -14.92
N VAL A 617 -8.99 -12.46 -14.78
CA VAL A 617 -8.85 -11.38 -15.76
C VAL A 617 -7.37 -11.12 -15.97
N ASP A 618 -6.95 -11.00 -17.23
CA ASP A 618 -5.56 -10.74 -17.58
C ASP A 618 -5.23 -9.23 -17.66
N GLU A 619 -3.96 -8.91 -17.96
CA GLU A 619 -3.49 -7.53 -18.04
C GLU A 619 -4.17 -6.70 -19.15
N THR A 620 -4.80 -7.36 -20.13
CA THR A 620 -5.48 -6.73 -21.28
C THR A 620 -6.97 -6.48 -21.02
N GLY A 621 -7.49 -6.96 -19.89
CA GLY A 621 -8.92 -6.89 -19.56
C GLY A 621 -9.73 -8.07 -20.10
N LYS A 622 -9.08 -9.15 -20.57
CA LYS A 622 -9.77 -10.37 -20.98
C LYS A 622 -10.12 -11.20 -19.75
N LEU A 623 -11.40 -11.29 -19.46
CA LEU A 623 -11.99 -12.15 -18.45
C LEU A 623 -12.20 -13.56 -18.99
N LYS A 624 -11.92 -14.56 -18.14
CA LYS A 624 -12.19 -15.97 -18.37
C LYS A 624 -12.82 -16.59 -17.12
N THR A 625 -13.99 -17.20 -17.26
CA THR A 625 -14.62 -17.97 -16.18
C THR A 625 -14.07 -19.40 -16.11
N SER A 626 -14.17 -20.03 -14.95
CA SER A 626 -13.70 -21.41 -14.72
C SER A 626 -14.86 -22.42 -14.78
N THR A 627 -14.62 -23.64 -14.28
CA THR A 627 -15.65 -24.67 -14.04
C THR A 627 -16.41 -24.49 -12.73
N GLU A 628 -15.95 -23.60 -11.84
CA GLU A 628 -16.57 -23.35 -10.55
C GLU A 628 -17.81 -22.46 -10.70
N SER A 629 -18.84 -22.75 -9.91
CA SER A 629 -20.06 -21.94 -9.87
C SER A 629 -20.01 -20.97 -8.70
N GLY A 630 -20.53 -19.76 -8.91
CA GLY A 630 -20.60 -18.71 -7.89
C GLY A 630 -20.52 -17.32 -8.50
N GLU A 631 -20.30 -16.32 -7.66
CA GLU A 631 -20.10 -14.94 -8.09
C GLU A 631 -18.77 -14.40 -7.62
N THR A 632 -18.19 -13.55 -8.46
CA THR A 632 -16.96 -12.82 -8.18
C THR A 632 -17.04 -11.39 -8.74
N VAL A 633 -16.11 -10.56 -8.32
CA VAL A 633 -16.00 -9.17 -8.74
C VAL A 633 -14.65 -8.95 -9.40
N ILE A 634 -14.70 -8.32 -10.58
CA ILE A 634 -13.52 -7.75 -11.21
C ILE A 634 -13.46 -6.27 -10.86
N VAL A 635 -12.38 -5.88 -10.20
CA VAL A 635 -12.04 -4.51 -9.85
C VAL A 635 -11.11 -3.96 -10.92
N ALA A 636 -11.54 -2.92 -11.60
CA ALA A 636 -10.77 -2.17 -12.59
C ALA A 636 -10.27 -0.87 -11.95
N ARG A 637 -8.97 -0.59 -12.06
CA ARG A 637 -8.32 0.58 -11.43
C ARG A 637 -7.59 1.43 -12.45
N TYR A 638 -7.88 2.73 -12.44
CA TYR A 638 -7.25 3.69 -13.31
C TYR A 638 -7.13 5.04 -12.60
N MET A 639 -5.88 5.49 -12.37
CA MET A 639 -5.58 6.81 -11.79
C MET A 639 -6.39 7.14 -10.50
N GLY A 640 -6.36 6.22 -9.54
CA GLY A 640 -7.09 6.35 -8.26
C GLY A 640 -8.60 6.08 -8.35
N GLN A 641 -9.18 5.98 -9.56
CA GLN A 641 -10.57 5.62 -9.76
C GLN A 641 -10.75 4.11 -9.79
N VAL A 642 -11.86 3.64 -9.22
CA VAL A 642 -12.22 2.22 -9.15
C VAL A 642 -13.56 2.00 -9.84
N GLY A 643 -13.58 1.07 -10.78
CA GLY A 643 -14.76 0.58 -11.48
C GLY A 643 -14.90 -0.93 -11.27
N ILE A 644 -16.12 -1.44 -11.34
CA ILE A 644 -16.41 -2.83 -10.99
C ILE A 644 -17.24 -3.50 -12.07
N SER A 645 -16.89 -4.75 -12.38
CA SER A 645 -17.71 -5.67 -13.16
C SER A 645 -18.09 -6.87 -12.29
N ARG A 646 -19.39 -7.09 -12.09
CA ARG A 646 -19.94 -8.25 -11.37
C ARG A 646 -20.10 -9.43 -12.32
N VAL A 647 -19.60 -10.59 -11.88
CA VAL A 647 -19.52 -11.81 -12.68
C VAL A 647 -20.24 -12.91 -11.94
N ALA A 648 -21.27 -13.48 -12.56
CA ALA A 648 -21.99 -14.62 -12.03
C ALA A 648 -21.85 -15.84 -12.94
N VAL A 649 -21.50 -16.99 -12.36
CA VAL A 649 -21.38 -18.28 -13.04
C VAL A 649 -22.36 -19.25 -12.35
N PRO A 650 -23.53 -19.53 -12.93
CA PRO A 650 -24.53 -20.40 -12.31
C PRO A 650 -24.11 -21.89 -12.40
N ALA A 651 -24.79 -22.73 -11.63
CA ALA A 651 -24.68 -24.19 -11.77
C ALA A 651 -25.06 -24.66 -13.19
N GLU A 652 -24.55 -25.83 -13.60
CA GLU A 652 -24.78 -26.38 -14.96
C GLU A 652 -26.25 -26.60 -15.30
N LYS A 653 -27.07 -26.85 -14.28
CA LYS A 653 -28.51 -27.04 -14.42
C LYS A 653 -29.24 -26.21 -13.38
N LEU A 654 -29.97 -25.20 -13.86
CA LEU A 654 -30.89 -24.43 -13.03
C LEU A 654 -32.19 -25.22 -12.80
N PHE A 655 -32.75 -25.12 -11.61
CA PHE A 655 -34.05 -25.71 -11.30
C PHE A 655 -35.20 -24.82 -11.79
N PRO A 656 -36.33 -25.41 -12.18
CA PRO A 656 -37.51 -24.67 -12.62
C PRO A 656 -38.06 -23.78 -11.48
N PRO A 657 -38.54 -22.55 -11.76
CA PRO A 657 -39.08 -21.63 -10.74
C PRO A 657 -40.16 -22.25 -9.84
N GLU A 658 -40.95 -23.17 -10.38
CA GLU A 658 -42.01 -23.91 -9.69
C GLU A 658 -41.47 -24.68 -8.47
N ARG A 659 -40.22 -25.15 -8.54
CA ARG A 659 -39.57 -25.86 -7.43
C ARG A 659 -39.25 -24.94 -6.25
N TYR A 660 -39.03 -23.65 -6.51
CA TYR A 660 -38.81 -22.64 -5.47
C TYR A 660 -40.14 -22.10 -4.91
N ALA A 661 -41.19 -22.07 -5.74
CA ALA A 661 -42.52 -21.62 -5.32
C ALA A 661 -43.17 -22.54 -4.26
N THR A 662 -42.75 -23.81 -4.17
CA THR A 662 -43.24 -24.76 -3.16
C THR A 662 -42.48 -24.68 -1.83
N LEU A 663 -41.44 -23.85 -1.72
CA LEU A 663 -40.66 -23.71 -0.49
C LEU A 663 -41.43 -22.93 0.58
N THR A 664 -41.25 -23.31 1.84
CA THR A 664 -41.84 -22.61 2.98
C THR A 664 -41.28 -21.20 3.10
N VAL A 665 -42.13 -20.19 3.09
CA VAL A 665 -41.76 -18.78 3.28
C VAL A 665 -42.45 -18.26 4.53
N ARG A 666 -41.67 -17.79 5.52
CA ARG A 666 -42.20 -17.20 6.76
C ARG A 666 -42.15 -15.69 6.75
N ASN A 667 -41.12 -15.10 6.16
CA ASN A 667 -41.00 -13.65 6.01
C ASN A 667 -40.19 -13.28 4.75
N GLU A 668 -39.90 -11.99 4.58
CA GLU A 668 -39.23 -11.47 3.38
C GLU A 668 -37.77 -11.96 3.23
N ILE A 669 -37.10 -12.31 4.34
CA ILE A 669 -35.73 -12.87 4.31
C ILE A 669 -35.71 -14.12 3.42
N ASP A 670 -36.68 -15.01 3.62
CA ASP A 670 -36.77 -16.28 2.90
C ASP A 670 -36.94 -16.06 1.40
N LYS A 671 -37.79 -15.10 1.00
CA LYS A 671 -37.99 -14.76 -0.42
C LYS A 671 -36.70 -14.26 -1.06
N LEU A 672 -35.98 -13.37 -0.39
CA LEU A 672 -34.75 -12.77 -0.91
C LEU A 672 -33.59 -13.77 -0.95
N VAL A 673 -33.51 -14.69 0.01
CA VAL A 673 -32.56 -15.80 0.00
C VAL A 673 -32.92 -16.79 -1.11
N TYR A 674 -34.18 -17.20 -1.27
CA TYR A 674 -34.58 -18.15 -2.31
C TYR A 674 -34.44 -17.58 -3.72
N ALA A 675 -34.77 -16.31 -3.93
CA ALA A 675 -34.52 -15.64 -5.20
C ALA A 675 -33.02 -15.66 -5.56
N ARG A 676 -32.14 -15.57 -4.56
CA ARG A 676 -30.70 -15.67 -4.73
C ARG A 676 -30.27 -17.10 -5.05
N LEU A 677 -30.74 -18.09 -4.29
CA LEU A 677 -30.43 -19.51 -4.53
C LEU A 677 -30.91 -19.97 -5.92
N GLN A 678 -32.06 -19.48 -6.37
CA GLN A 678 -32.61 -19.74 -7.70
C GLN A 678 -31.68 -19.26 -8.82
N LYS A 679 -31.10 -18.06 -8.69
CA LYS A 679 -30.14 -17.54 -9.68
C LYS A 679 -28.88 -18.40 -9.77
N LEU A 680 -28.46 -19.02 -8.67
CA LEU A 680 -27.26 -19.84 -8.59
C LEU A 680 -27.51 -21.33 -8.89
N GLY A 681 -28.76 -21.79 -8.81
CA GLY A 681 -29.14 -23.19 -8.99
C GLY A 681 -29.02 -24.05 -7.73
N HIS A 682 -29.07 -23.44 -6.54
CA HIS A 682 -29.02 -24.16 -5.27
C HIS A 682 -30.42 -24.35 -4.68
N LEU A 683 -30.64 -25.42 -3.90
CA LEU A 683 -31.82 -25.60 -3.07
C LEU A 683 -31.44 -25.44 -1.58
N PRO A 684 -32.33 -24.85 -0.76
CA PRO A 684 -32.10 -24.81 0.67
C PRO A 684 -32.10 -26.25 1.24
N SER A 685 -31.34 -26.46 2.31
CA SER A 685 -31.39 -27.68 3.11
C SER A 685 -32.77 -27.88 3.73
N GLU A 686 -33.00 -29.07 4.29
CA GLU A 686 -34.24 -29.37 4.99
C GLU A 686 -34.44 -28.48 6.22
N THR A 687 -35.66 -28.43 6.75
CA THR A 687 -35.93 -27.72 8.01
C THR A 687 -35.24 -28.47 9.15
N CYS A 688 -34.61 -27.74 10.06
CA CYS A 688 -33.98 -28.32 11.25
C CYS A 688 -35.01 -28.90 12.23
N SER A 689 -34.54 -29.74 13.14
CA SER A 689 -35.39 -30.32 14.17
C SER A 689 -35.82 -29.29 15.22
N ASP A 690 -36.84 -29.61 16.02
CA ASP A 690 -37.24 -28.77 17.16
C ASP A 690 -36.11 -28.60 18.17
N ALA A 691 -35.30 -29.65 18.37
CA ALA A 691 -34.15 -29.59 19.27
C ALA A 691 -33.05 -28.69 18.72
N ASP A 692 -32.74 -28.79 17.42
CA ASP A 692 -31.75 -27.92 16.77
C ASP A 692 -32.17 -26.45 16.91
N PHE A 693 -33.45 -26.14 16.63
CA PHE A 693 -33.98 -24.79 16.77
C PHE A 693 -33.90 -24.31 18.23
N LEU A 694 -34.32 -25.13 19.18
CA LEU A 694 -34.29 -24.78 20.60
C LEU A 694 -32.87 -24.45 21.08
N ARG A 695 -31.92 -25.36 20.80
CA ARG A 695 -30.52 -25.18 21.15
C ARG A 695 -29.94 -23.92 20.49
N ARG A 696 -30.13 -23.79 19.18
CA ARG A 696 -29.57 -22.69 18.37
C ARG A 696 -30.11 -21.34 18.79
N SER A 697 -31.43 -21.23 18.95
CA SER A 697 -32.09 -19.98 19.35
C SER A 697 -31.68 -19.52 20.74
N THR A 698 -31.52 -20.45 21.70
CA THR A 698 -31.10 -20.12 23.07
C THR A 698 -29.64 -19.66 23.11
N LEU A 699 -28.75 -20.37 22.40
CA LEU A 699 -27.34 -20.02 22.31
C LEU A 699 -27.10 -18.69 21.59
N ASP A 700 -27.80 -18.42 20.49
CA ASP A 700 -27.63 -17.18 19.72
C ASP A 700 -28.25 -15.96 20.41
N ALA A 701 -29.42 -16.12 21.04
CA ALA A 701 -30.12 -15.00 21.67
C ALA A 701 -29.50 -14.61 23.02
N ILE A 702 -29.19 -15.60 23.87
CA ILE A 702 -28.79 -15.37 25.27
C ILE A 702 -27.48 -16.03 25.68
N GLY A 703 -26.82 -16.78 24.77
CA GLY A 703 -25.52 -17.40 25.05
C GLY A 703 -25.55 -18.45 26.15
N MET A 704 -26.66 -19.18 26.30
CA MET A 704 -26.80 -20.26 27.28
C MET A 704 -27.51 -21.46 26.66
N LEU A 705 -27.38 -22.61 27.31
CA LEU A 705 -28.20 -23.77 27.02
C LEU A 705 -29.57 -23.64 27.69
N PRO A 706 -30.64 -24.20 27.08
CA PRO A 706 -31.93 -24.31 27.76
C PRO A 706 -31.80 -25.24 28.96
N THR A 707 -32.65 -25.06 29.99
CA THR A 707 -32.70 -26.04 31.08
C THR A 707 -33.32 -27.35 30.60
N VAL A 708 -33.13 -28.43 31.36
CA VAL A 708 -33.72 -29.74 31.03
C VAL A 708 -35.25 -29.65 31.01
N GLU A 709 -35.84 -28.88 31.91
CA GLU A 709 -37.29 -28.67 32.01
C GLU A 709 -37.80 -27.87 30.81
N GLU A 710 -37.11 -26.79 30.43
CA GLU A 710 -37.41 -26.01 29.23
C GLU A 710 -37.35 -26.89 27.97
N ALA A 711 -36.31 -27.72 27.84
CA ALA A 711 -36.16 -28.63 26.71
C ALA A 711 -37.28 -29.68 26.65
N ARG A 712 -37.61 -30.33 27.78
CA ARG A 712 -38.73 -31.29 27.81
C ARG A 712 -40.06 -30.62 27.46
N ALA A 713 -40.32 -29.43 28.00
CA ALA A 713 -41.55 -28.68 27.71
C ALA A 713 -41.67 -28.31 26.23
N PHE A 714 -40.61 -27.75 25.64
CA PHE A 714 -40.62 -27.31 24.24
C PHE A 714 -40.74 -28.47 23.24
N LEU A 715 -40.08 -29.60 23.51
CA LEU A 715 -40.14 -30.80 22.67
C LEU A 715 -41.51 -31.51 22.78
N ALA A 716 -42.15 -31.45 23.94
CA ALA A 716 -43.49 -31.98 24.15
C ALA A 716 -44.59 -31.09 23.53
N ASP A 717 -44.37 -29.77 23.47
CA ASP A 717 -45.35 -28.81 22.93
C ASP A 717 -45.60 -29.02 21.42
N LYS A 718 -46.87 -29.16 21.06
CA LYS A 718 -47.36 -29.32 19.68
C LYS A 718 -48.01 -28.06 19.13
N ASN A 719 -48.03 -26.96 19.88
CA ASN A 719 -48.58 -25.68 19.43
C ASN A 719 -47.77 -25.15 18.22
N PRO A 720 -48.42 -24.86 17.09
CA PRO A 720 -47.75 -24.28 15.92
C PRO A 720 -47.04 -22.95 16.20
N SER A 721 -47.52 -22.17 17.18
CA SER A 721 -46.97 -20.87 17.57
C SER A 721 -45.89 -20.93 18.66
N LYS A 722 -45.43 -22.14 19.04
CA LYS A 722 -44.43 -22.30 20.10
C LYS A 722 -43.10 -21.60 19.79
N TYR A 723 -42.72 -21.50 18.51
CA TYR A 723 -41.48 -20.85 18.10
C TYR A 723 -41.54 -19.34 18.34
N GLU A 724 -42.64 -18.70 17.98
CA GLU A 724 -42.89 -17.27 18.18
C GLU A 724 -42.93 -16.91 19.67
N GLN A 725 -43.60 -17.75 20.47
CA GLN A 725 -43.66 -17.58 21.92
C GLN A 725 -42.28 -17.76 22.58
N TRP A 726 -41.53 -18.78 22.18
CA TRP A 726 -40.18 -19.04 22.68
C TRP A 726 -39.22 -17.91 22.36
N VAL A 727 -39.20 -17.42 21.12
CA VAL A 727 -38.35 -16.27 20.72
C VAL A 727 -38.73 -15.01 21.50
N ALA A 728 -40.02 -14.75 21.70
CA ALA A 728 -40.47 -13.62 22.50
C ALA A 728 -39.99 -13.73 23.96
N GLN A 729 -40.07 -14.92 24.56
CA GLN A 729 -39.58 -15.17 25.92
C GLN A 729 -38.06 -14.98 26.01
N LEU A 730 -37.28 -15.54 25.08
CA LEU A 730 -35.82 -15.43 25.08
C LEU A 730 -35.33 -13.97 25.03
N LEU A 731 -35.97 -13.13 24.21
CA LEU A 731 -35.54 -11.75 24.05
C LEU A 731 -35.88 -10.86 25.26
N GLU A 732 -36.78 -11.28 26.15
CA GLU A 732 -37.09 -10.56 27.39
C GLU A 732 -36.28 -11.03 28.61
N ARG A 733 -35.49 -12.09 28.45
CA ARG A 733 -34.60 -12.58 29.51
C ARG A 733 -33.45 -11.60 29.79
N PRO A 734 -33.08 -11.36 31.07
CA PRO A 734 -31.97 -10.46 31.41
C PRO A 734 -30.63 -10.91 30.82
N GLU A 735 -30.46 -12.22 30.61
CA GLU A 735 -29.28 -12.82 30.01
C GLU A 735 -28.98 -12.37 28.57
N TRP A 736 -30.02 -11.90 27.85
CA TRP A 736 -29.87 -11.30 26.53
C TRP A 736 -28.95 -10.08 26.59
N ALA A 737 -29.17 -9.20 27.56
CA ALA A 737 -28.42 -7.95 27.65
C ALA A 737 -26.94 -8.20 27.89
N ASP A 738 -26.58 -9.12 28.79
CA ASP A 738 -25.18 -9.45 29.05
C ASP A 738 -24.51 -10.17 27.87
N HIS A 739 -25.25 -11.03 27.14
CA HIS A 739 -24.73 -11.74 25.97
C HIS A 739 -24.41 -10.80 24.80
N TRP A 740 -25.24 -9.79 24.56
CA TRP A 740 -25.01 -8.83 23.48
C TRP A 740 -24.06 -7.70 23.89
N ALA A 741 -24.08 -7.28 25.16
CA ALA A 741 -23.17 -6.27 25.66
C ALA A 741 -21.70 -6.68 25.55
N ILE A 742 -21.35 -7.95 25.83
CA ILE A 742 -19.95 -8.39 25.74
C ILE A 742 -19.43 -8.36 24.29
N LYS A 743 -20.26 -8.77 23.31
CA LYS A 743 -19.89 -8.73 21.88
C LYS A 743 -19.57 -7.31 21.41
N TRP A 744 -20.36 -6.32 21.83
CA TRP A 744 -20.10 -4.91 21.52
C TRP A 744 -19.01 -4.30 22.40
N GLY A 745 -18.88 -4.77 23.63
CA GLY A 745 -17.79 -4.43 24.53
C GLY A 745 -16.44 -4.81 23.94
N ASP A 746 -16.33 -5.93 23.23
CA ASP A 746 -15.08 -6.32 22.56
C ASP A 746 -14.64 -5.31 21.48
N LEU A 747 -15.59 -4.63 20.85
CA LEU A 747 -15.32 -3.62 19.82
C LEU A 747 -15.05 -2.22 20.39
N ILE A 748 -15.69 -1.88 21.51
CA ILE A 748 -15.75 -0.51 22.05
C ILE A 748 -14.82 -0.32 23.27
N ARG A 749 -14.60 -1.35 24.09
CA ARG A 749 -13.82 -1.23 25.33
C ARG A 749 -12.34 -0.99 25.01
N PRO A 750 -11.73 0.07 25.53
CA PRO A 750 -10.31 0.28 25.36
C PRO A 750 -9.49 -0.56 26.35
N ASN A 751 -8.18 -0.62 26.13
CA ASN A 751 -7.28 -1.32 27.03
C ASN A 751 -7.27 -0.68 28.44
N PRO A 752 -7.63 -1.42 29.51
CA PRO A 752 -7.65 -0.88 30.88
C PRO A 752 -6.26 -0.49 31.39
N SER A 753 -5.18 -1.04 30.84
CA SER A 753 -3.80 -0.61 31.16
C SER A 753 -3.46 0.76 30.59
N ARG A 754 -4.13 1.19 29.50
CA ARG A 754 -3.90 2.47 28.82
C ARG A 754 -4.83 3.55 29.33
N VAL A 755 -6.11 3.21 29.54
CA VAL A 755 -7.17 4.18 29.87
C VAL A 755 -7.49 4.24 31.37
N GLY A 756 -7.15 3.19 32.12
CA GLY A 756 -7.47 3.04 33.54
C GLY A 756 -8.64 2.08 33.77
N VAL A 757 -8.54 1.31 34.86
CA VAL A 757 -9.50 0.25 35.23
C VAL A 757 -10.91 0.81 35.45
N LYS A 758 -11.04 1.92 36.19
CA LYS A 758 -12.33 2.52 36.54
C LYS A 758 -13.09 3.10 35.33
N PRO A 759 -12.50 3.91 34.44
CA PRO A 759 -13.18 4.37 33.22
C PRO A 759 -13.70 3.21 32.36
N VAL A 760 -12.89 2.16 32.17
CA VAL A 760 -13.29 0.99 31.36
C VAL A 760 -14.44 0.23 32.00
N TYR A 761 -14.42 0.06 33.33
CA TYR A 761 -15.54 -0.55 34.05
C TYR A 761 -16.83 0.27 33.91
N LEU A 762 -16.77 1.60 34.04
CA LEU A 762 -17.94 2.46 33.88
C LEU A 762 -18.50 2.43 32.44
N LEU A 763 -17.63 2.34 31.44
CA LEU A 763 -18.04 2.14 30.04
C LEU A 763 -18.76 0.80 29.86
N ASP A 764 -18.20 -0.30 30.40
CA ASP A 764 -18.83 -1.62 30.34
C ASP A 764 -20.22 -1.63 31.01
N GLN A 765 -20.37 -1.00 32.18
CA GLN A 765 -21.66 -0.86 32.85
C GLN A 765 -22.66 -0.05 32.01
N TRP A 766 -22.23 1.03 31.35
CA TRP A 766 -23.09 1.81 30.46
C TRP A 766 -23.52 1.01 29.22
N ILE A 767 -22.62 0.21 28.63
CA ILE A 767 -22.96 -0.67 27.50
C ILE A 767 -24.02 -1.68 27.96
N ARG A 768 -23.78 -2.40 29.06
CA ARG A 768 -24.73 -3.38 29.61
C ARG A 768 -26.08 -2.77 29.94
N GLN A 769 -26.08 -1.59 30.58
CA GLN A 769 -27.31 -0.89 30.90
C GLN A 769 -28.09 -0.50 29.63
N SER A 770 -27.40 -0.04 28.60
CA SER A 770 -28.03 0.31 27.31
C SER A 770 -28.72 -0.90 26.67
N PHE A 771 -28.12 -2.09 26.77
CA PHE A 771 -28.80 -3.33 26.36
C PHE A 771 -29.97 -3.67 27.28
N ARG A 772 -29.84 -3.62 28.61
CA ARG A 772 -30.96 -3.91 29.53
C ARG A 772 -32.18 -3.03 29.27
N GLU A 773 -31.97 -1.78 28.91
CA GLU A 773 -33.01 -0.81 28.55
C GLU A 773 -33.55 -0.97 27.12
N ASN A 774 -33.02 -1.92 26.34
CA ASN A 774 -33.32 -2.08 24.91
C ASN A 774 -33.17 -0.75 24.14
N LYS A 775 -32.10 -0.01 24.45
CA LYS A 775 -31.83 1.32 23.89
C LYS A 775 -31.81 1.25 22.36
N PRO A 776 -32.58 2.11 21.65
CA PRO A 776 -32.48 2.27 20.21
C PRO A 776 -31.04 2.52 19.76
N TRP A 777 -30.61 1.87 18.69
CA TRP A 777 -29.20 1.89 18.27
C TRP A 777 -28.72 3.28 17.81
N ASP A 778 -29.60 4.08 17.22
CA ASP A 778 -29.35 5.49 16.89
C ASP A 778 -29.02 6.32 18.14
N ARG A 779 -29.75 6.12 19.24
CA ARG A 779 -29.49 6.78 20.53
C ARG A 779 -28.20 6.27 21.17
N PHE A 780 -27.95 4.97 21.12
CA PHE A 780 -26.70 4.37 21.61
C PHE A 780 -25.49 5.01 20.92
N ALA A 781 -25.51 5.10 19.59
CA ALA A 781 -24.45 5.75 18.82
C ALA A 781 -24.32 7.23 19.16
N ARG A 782 -25.43 7.98 19.17
CA ARG A 782 -25.42 9.42 19.46
C ARG A 782 -24.82 9.73 20.83
N GLU A 783 -25.28 9.05 21.88
CA GLU A 783 -24.77 9.22 23.25
C GLU A 783 -23.26 8.91 23.35
N LEU A 784 -22.79 7.90 22.62
CA LEU A 784 -21.37 7.53 22.60
C LEU A 784 -20.54 8.58 21.83
N LEU A 785 -20.99 9.02 20.65
CA LEU A 785 -20.28 9.98 19.80
C LEU A 785 -20.24 11.39 20.41
N THR A 786 -21.31 11.82 21.07
CA THR A 786 -21.39 13.13 21.71
C THR A 786 -21.01 13.08 23.19
N ALA A 787 -20.38 11.99 23.65
CA ALA A 787 -20.03 11.84 25.06
C ALA A 787 -19.08 12.95 25.54
N GLU A 788 -19.43 13.57 26.66
CA GLU A 788 -18.64 14.59 27.36
C GLU A 788 -18.69 14.34 28.86
N GLY A 789 -17.78 14.97 29.62
CA GLY A 789 -17.75 14.87 31.07
C GLY A 789 -16.46 14.28 31.62
N ASN A 790 -16.56 13.73 32.83
CA ASN A 790 -15.44 13.21 33.58
C ASN A 790 -15.30 11.69 33.40
N THR A 791 -14.11 11.20 33.07
CA THR A 791 -13.85 9.77 32.81
C THR A 791 -14.11 8.84 34.00
N HIS A 792 -14.18 9.37 35.23
CA HIS A 792 -14.53 8.62 36.45
C HIS A 792 -15.99 8.73 36.87
N LYS A 793 -16.81 9.49 36.12
CA LYS A 793 -18.24 9.68 36.38
C LYS A 793 -19.11 9.25 35.21
N HIS A 794 -18.63 9.41 33.97
CA HIS A 794 -19.37 9.11 32.75
C HIS A 794 -18.57 8.15 31.86
N GLY A 795 -18.99 6.88 31.83
CA GLY A 795 -18.30 5.78 31.14
C GLY A 795 -18.01 6.01 29.65
N PRO A 796 -18.99 6.46 28.83
CA PRO A 796 -18.80 6.74 27.40
C PRO A 796 -17.58 7.60 27.06
N VAL A 797 -17.20 8.55 27.92
CA VAL A 797 -16.04 9.44 27.71
C VAL A 797 -14.71 8.67 27.66
N ALA A 798 -14.66 7.45 28.21
CA ALA A 798 -13.46 6.61 28.19
C ALA A 798 -12.95 6.32 26.77
N ILE A 799 -13.83 6.33 25.75
CA ILE A 799 -13.39 6.13 24.35
C ILE A 799 -12.51 7.27 23.85
N TRP A 800 -12.76 8.52 24.27
CA TRP A 800 -11.96 9.67 23.83
C TRP A 800 -10.61 9.72 24.52
N ARG A 801 -10.53 9.17 25.74
CA ARG A 801 -9.26 8.92 26.42
C ARG A 801 -8.40 7.88 25.69
N ASP A 802 -9.02 6.98 24.93
CA ASP A 802 -8.36 6.01 24.06
C ASP A 802 -8.03 6.59 22.68
N LYS A 803 -9.05 7.10 21.98
CA LYS A 803 -9.02 7.72 20.66
C LYS A 803 -8.78 9.22 20.80
N ARG A 804 -7.59 9.54 21.30
CA ARG A 804 -7.20 10.88 21.75
C ARG A 804 -7.11 11.90 20.63
N GLU A 805 -6.67 11.46 19.46
CA GLU A 805 -6.47 12.32 18.31
C GLU A 805 -7.66 12.19 17.34
N PRO A 806 -8.08 13.27 16.65
CA PRO A 806 -9.24 13.26 15.76
C PRO A 806 -9.19 12.16 14.68
N ILE A 807 -8.00 11.82 14.21
CA ILE A 807 -7.76 10.77 13.23
C ILE A 807 -8.10 9.37 13.78
N ASP A 808 -7.80 9.09 15.06
CA ASP A 808 -8.10 7.80 15.67
C ASP A 808 -9.61 7.62 15.87
N ALA A 809 -10.32 8.72 16.15
CA ALA A 809 -11.78 8.76 16.23
C ALA A 809 -12.41 8.48 14.85
N ALA A 810 -11.89 9.07 13.77
CA ALA A 810 -12.36 8.82 12.41
C ALA A 810 -12.24 7.34 12.03
N THR A 811 -11.11 6.71 12.33
CA THR A 811 -10.90 5.27 12.09
C THR A 811 -11.91 4.42 12.87
N PHE A 812 -12.05 4.69 14.17
CA PHE A 812 -12.96 3.96 15.06
C PHE A 812 -14.42 4.05 14.57
N ILE A 813 -14.89 5.25 14.23
CA ILE A 813 -16.26 5.47 13.78
C ILE A 813 -16.50 4.90 12.39
N GLY A 814 -15.58 5.11 11.45
CA GLY A 814 -15.64 4.55 10.11
C GLY A 814 -15.81 3.03 10.13
N GLN A 815 -14.96 2.34 10.90
CA GLN A 815 -14.97 0.89 10.95
C GLN A 815 -16.18 0.31 11.70
N ILE A 816 -16.48 0.81 12.91
CA ILE A 816 -17.48 0.18 13.78
C ILE A 816 -18.91 0.54 13.36
N PHE A 817 -19.15 1.82 13.05
CA PHE A 817 -20.51 2.32 12.83
C PHE A 817 -20.86 2.51 11.35
N LEU A 818 -19.89 2.69 10.46
CA LEU A 818 -20.14 2.82 9.02
C LEU A 818 -19.76 1.56 8.23
N GLY A 819 -18.96 0.66 8.83
CA GLY A 819 -18.44 -0.52 8.14
C GLY A 819 -17.43 -0.16 7.04
N VAL A 820 -16.79 1.01 7.11
CA VAL A 820 -15.85 1.51 6.10
C VAL A 820 -14.43 1.56 6.70
N ARG A 821 -13.48 0.87 6.06
CA ARG A 821 -12.09 0.80 6.51
C ARG A 821 -11.24 1.92 5.91
N LEU A 822 -11.30 3.10 6.52
CA LEU A 822 -10.59 4.29 6.03
C LEU A 822 -9.10 4.36 6.45
N GLU A 823 -8.58 3.42 7.27
CA GLU A 823 -7.21 3.51 7.81
C GLU A 823 -6.13 3.57 6.72
N CYS A 824 -6.29 2.85 5.61
CA CYS A 824 -5.32 2.95 4.51
C CYS A 824 -5.33 4.35 3.85
N ALA A 825 -6.48 5.03 3.87
CA ALA A 825 -6.65 6.38 3.34
C ALA A 825 -5.87 7.44 4.15
N LYS A 826 -5.53 7.13 5.41
CA LYS A 826 -4.75 8.01 6.30
C LYS A 826 -3.41 8.44 5.70
N CYS A 827 -2.72 7.54 5.02
CA CYS A 827 -1.36 7.79 4.52
C CYS A 827 -1.31 7.99 3.00
N HIS A 828 -2.20 7.34 2.25
CA HIS A 828 -2.26 7.40 0.79
C HIS A 828 -3.68 7.05 0.30
N HIS A 829 -3.99 7.20 -0.98
CA HIS A 829 -5.29 6.78 -1.52
C HIS A 829 -5.52 5.27 -1.31
N HIS A 830 -6.72 4.86 -0.93
CA HIS A 830 -7.00 3.44 -0.69
C HIS A 830 -6.77 2.62 -1.97
N PRO A 831 -6.04 1.49 -1.93
CA PRO A 831 -5.60 0.78 -3.13
C PRO A 831 -6.75 0.17 -3.96
N THR A 832 -7.89 -0.14 -3.34
CA THR A 832 -9.02 -0.85 -3.97
C THR A 832 -10.38 -0.17 -3.74
N GLU A 833 -10.37 1.10 -3.33
CA GLU A 833 -11.58 1.87 -3.06
C GLU A 833 -11.46 3.32 -3.53
N LYS A 834 -12.60 4.01 -3.52
CA LYS A 834 -12.74 5.41 -3.89
C LYS A 834 -12.21 6.40 -2.83
N TRP A 835 -11.86 5.91 -1.64
CA TRP A 835 -11.49 6.79 -0.52
C TRP A 835 -10.09 7.33 -0.68
N ASP A 836 -9.97 8.64 -0.55
CA ASP A 836 -8.70 9.34 -0.55
C ASP A 836 -8.34 9.90 0.84
N GLN A 837 -7.14 10.47 0.94
CA GLN A 837 -6.66 11.09 2.17
C GLN A 837 -7.55 12.28 2.57
N THR A 838 -8.11 13.01 1.61
CA THR A 838 -9.03 14.12 1.90
C THR A 838 -10.28 13.61 2.61
N ASP A 839 -10.89 12.51 2.15
CA ASP A 839 -12.04 11.87 2.79
C ASP A 839 -11.76 11.50 4.25
N TYR A 840 -10.59 10.88 4.50
CA TYR A 840 -10.18 10.47 5.84
C TYR A 840 -10.06 11.67 6.79
N TYR A 841 -9.32 12.70 6.37
CA TYR A 841 -9.09 13.87 7.20
C TYR A 841 -10.34 14.75 7.35
N GLN A 842 -11.23 14.81 6.35
CA GLN A 842 -12.51 15.50 6.50
C GLN A 842 -13.47 14.79 7.47
N LEU A 843 -13.44 13.46 7.55
CA LEU A 843 -14.14 12.74 8.62
C LEU A 843 -13.49 13.04 10.00
N ALA A 844 -12.15 13.09 10.07
CA ALA A 844 -11.45 13.45 11.29
C ALA A 844 -11.75 14.88 11.76
N ALA A 845 -12.04 15.81 10.84
CA ALA A 845 -12.39 17.19 11.17
C ALA A 845 -13.62 17.32 12.09
N PHE A 846 -14.52 16.33 12.13
CA PHE A 846 -15.66 16.32 13.07
C PHE A 846 -15.22 16.22 14.55
N PHE A 847 -13.99 15.79 14.84
CA PHE A 847 -13.52 15.55 16.20
C PHE A 847 -12.51 16.60 16.70
N THR A 848 -12.17 17.62 15.89
CA THR A 848 -11.09 18.58 16.21
C THR A 848 -11.44 19.54 17.35
N GLN A 849 -12.73 19.70 17.66
CA GLN A 849 -13.23 20.58 18.72
C GLN A 849 -13.40 19.93 20.08
N MET A 850 -12.99 18.66 20.21
CA MET A 850 -12.88 18.01 21.51
C MET A 850 -11.68 18.55 22.28
N LYS A 851 -11.94 19.12 23.45
CA LYS A 851 -10.90 19.56 24.39
C LYS A 851 -10.86 18.65 25.61
N ARG A 852 -9.69 18.62 26.24
CA ARG A 852 -9.41 17.77 27.39
C ARG A 852 -8.58 18.51 28.44
N LYS A 853 -8.78 18.18 29.71
CA LYS A 853 -8.01 18.68 30.86
C LYS A 853 -7.74 17.54 31.85
N GLY A 854 -6.49 17.39 32.27
CA GLY A 854 -6.01 16.35 33.20
C GLY A 854 -4.56 15.93 32.91
N GLN A 855 -3.98 15.04 33.73
CA GLN A 855 -2.56 14.65 33.64
C GLN A 855 -2.20 13.74 32.45
N GLY A 856 -3.14 13.41 31.56
CA GLY A 856 -2.86 12.61 30.36
C GLY A 856 -2.82 11.09 30.62
N ILE A 857 -2.12 10.39 29.72
CA ILE A 857 -1.76 8.97 29.87
C ILE A 857 -0.30 8.95 30.35
N SER A 858 -0.05 8.61 31.61
CA SER A 858 1.29 8.29 32.11
C SER A 858 1.39 6.78 32.36
N ALA A 859 2.40 6.13 31.79
CA ALA A 859 2.75 4.78 32.20
C ALA A 859 3.41 4.85 33.59
N PRO A 860 3.09 3.95 34.54
CA PRO A 860 2.27 2.74 34.41
C PRO A 860 0.85 2.85 35.01
N ILE A 861 0.42 4.04 35.48
CA ILE A 861 -0.77 4.22 36.34
C ILE A 861 -1.66 5.33 35.78
N SER A 862 -2.25 5.15 34.59
CA SER A 862 -3.19 6.14 34.04
C SER A 862 -4.60 5.97 34.65
N GLY A 863 -4.68 5.97 35.98
CA GLY A 863 -5.91 5.89 36.77
C GLY A 863 -6.49 7.24 37.20
N GLU A 864 -6.00 8.37 36.68
CA GLU A 864 -6.46 9.72 37.05
C GLU A 864 -7.62 10.22 36.16
N PRO A 865 -8.56 11.02 36.71
CA PRO A 865 -9.70 11.53 35.95
C PRO A 865 -9.29 12.61 34.92
N GLU A 866 -9.86 12.53 33.73
CA GLU A 866 -9.82 13.59 32.72
C GLU A 866 -11.22 14.17 32.51
N GLN A 867 -11.27 15.48 32.29
CA GLN A 867 -12.47 16.17 31.84
C GLN A 867 -12.39 16.38 30.33
N TRP A 868 -13.44 15.98 29.62
CA TRP A 868 -13.60 16.18 28.18
C TRP A 868 -14.84 16.99 27.88
N TRP A 869 -14.76 17.91 26.92
CA TRP A 869 -15.89 18.76 26.52
C TRP A 869 -15.74 19.26 25.09
N PHE A 870 -16.86 19.59 24.45
CA PHE A 870 -16.86 20.34 23.20
C PHE A 870 -16.54 21.82 23.46
N ALA A 871 -15.57 22.37 22.73
CA ALA A 871 -15.28 23.80 22.76
C ALA A 871 -15.69 24.47 21.43
N PRO A 872 -16.48 25.56 21.48
CA PRO A 872 -16.86 26.30 20.28
C PRO A 872 -15.66 26.78 19.44
N GLY A 873 -15.82 26.76 18.12
CA GLY A 873 -14.88 27.32 17.14
C GLY A 873 -14.98 26.65 15.78
N ASN A 874 -14.08 27.01 14.86
CA ASN A 874 -14.02 26.43 13.52
C ASN A 874 -13.43 25.01 13.49
N ALA A 875 -14.28 24.02 13.20
CA ALA A 875 -13.85 22.63 12.97
C ALA A 875 -13.08 22.55 11.66
N SER A 876 -11.80 22.22 11.72
CA SER A 876 -10.95 21.99 10.55
C SER A 876 -9.69 21.21 10.92
N ILE A 877 -9.11 20.52 9.95
CA ILE A 877 -7.83 19.80 10.09
C ILE A 877 -6.93 20.09 8.88
N GLU A 878 -5.62 20.13 9.10
CA GLU A 878 -4.64 20.33 8.01
C GLU A 878 -4.42 19.01 7.26
N HIS A 879 -4.54 19.03 5.93
CA HIS A 879 -4.16 17.90 5.09
C HIS A 879 -2.63 17.70 5.16
N PRO A 880 -2.12 16.49 5.45
CA PRO A 880 -0.70 16.27 5.76
C PRO A 880 0.24 16.62 4.60
N VAL A 881 -0.19 16.35 3.36
CA VAL A 881 0.57 16.63 2.12
C VAL A 881 0.33 18.04 1.59
N THR A 882 -0.90 18.37 1.19
CA THR A 882 -1.22 19.64 0.52
C THR A 882 -1.23 20.86 1.44
N LYS A 883 -1.23 20.66 2.77
CA LYS A 883 -1.33 21.73 3.78
C LYS A 883 -2.63 22.54 3.71
N ALA A 884 -3.60 22.08 2.93
CA ALA A 884 -4.92 22.68 2.86
C ALA A 884 -5.68 22.50 4.17
N SER A 885 -6.41 23.53 4.61
CA SER A 885 -7.34 23.43 5.73
C SER A 885 -8.63 22.76 5.24
N LEU A 886 -8.90 21.56 5.76
CA LEU A 886 -10.05 20.73 5.40
C LEU A 886 -11.16 20.88 6.43
N LYS A 887 -12.39 21.08 5.94
CA LYS A 887 -13.61 21.19 6.76
C LYS A 887 -14.33 19.84 6.90
N PRO A 888 -15.18 19.67 7.93
CA PRO A 888 -15.95 18.45 8.14
C PRO A 888 -16.82 18.06 6.94
N ARG A 889 -16.63 16.84 6.44
CA ARG A 889 -17.44 16.25 5.37
C ARG A 889 -17.69 14.77 5.67
N PRO A 890 -18.95 14.31 5.69
CA PRO A 890 -19.22 12.88 5.83
C PRO A 890 -18.70 12.07 4.64
N PRO A 891 -18.38 10.77 4.82
CA PRO A 891 -17.87 9.94 3.74
C PRO A 891 -18.85 9.86 2.55
N ALA A 892 -18.35 10.18 1.36
CA ALA A 892 -19.10 10.16 0.09
C ALA A 892 -20.36 11.06 0.05
N ASP A 893 -20.39 12.11 0.85
CA ASP A 893 -21.45 13.13 0.81
C ASP A 893 -20.86 14.55 0.65
N LYS A 894 -21.72 15.56 0.54
CA LYS A 894 -21.30 16.96 0.45
C LYS A 894 -20.84 17.50 1.81
N GLU A 895 -20.00 18.52 1.77
CA GLU A 895 -19.62 19.27 2.99
C GLU A 895 -20.88 19.84 3.65
N ILE A 896 -21.00 19.65 4.97
CA ILE A 896 -22.11 20.17 5.75
C ILE A 896 -21.63 21.45 6.44
N PRO A 897 -22.27 22.61 6.25
CA PRO A 897 -21.95 23.82 7.00
C PRO A 897 -22.24 23.63 8.50
N ILE A 898 -21.25 23.87 9.35
CA ILE A 898 -21.37 23.73 10.81
C ILE A 898 -21.00 25.07 11.45
N ALA A 899 -21.90 25.62 12.27
CA ALA A 899 -21.65 26.86 13.00
C ALA A 899 -20.62 26.65 14.12
N GLU A 900 -19.86 27.69 14.48
CA GLU A 900 -18.83 27.59 15.53
C GLU A 900 -19.38 27.14 16.90
N THR A 901 -20.64 27.44 17.20
CA THR A 901 -21.32 27.06 18.44
C THR A 901 -21.96 25.67 18.40
N GLN A 902 -21.99 25.02 17.24
CA GLN A 902 -22.62 23.73 17.03
C GLN A 902 -21.58 22.62 17.15
N ASP A 903 -21.89 21.57 17.92
CA ASP A 903 -21.00 20.41 18.04
C ASP A 903 -20.98 19.62 16.72
N PRO A 904 -19.83 19.53 16.02
CA PRO A 904 -19.74 18.78 14.77
C PRO A 904 -20.09 17.29 14.94
N ARG A 905 -19.83 16.70 16.11
CA ARG A 905 -20.11 15.28 16.37
C ARG A 905 -21.62 15.01 16.40
N ALA A 906 -22.41 15.97 16.88
CA ALA A 906 -23.86 15.87 16.83
C ALA A 906 -24.38 15.90 15.39
N VAL A 907 -23.81 16.77 14.54
CA VAL A 907 -24.12 16.83 13.10
C VAL A 907 -23.75 15.53 12.39
N LEU A 908 -22.58 14.95 12.70
CA LEU A 908 -22.18 13.64 12.19
C LEU A 908 -23.16 12.56 12.63
N SER A 909 -23.57 12.55 13.91
CA SER A 909 -24.55 11.60 14.42
C SER A 909 -25.90 11.73 13.71
N ASP A 910 -26.38 12.94 13.48
CA ASP A 910 -27.65 13.19 12.79
C ASP A 910 -27.59 12.75 11.31
N TRP A 911 -26.42 12.87 10.67
CA TRP A 911 -26.18 12.30 9.34
C TRP A 911 -26.13 10.76 9.34
N MET A 912 -25.49 10.16 10.34
CA MET A 912 -25.40 8.70 10.49
C MET A 912 -26.76 8.06 10.68
N THR A 913 -27.62 8.67 11.50
CA THR A 913 -28.95 8.14 11.83
C THR A 913 -30.03 8.59 10.84
N ASN A 914 -29.65 9.28 9.75
CA ASN A 914 -30.58 9.61 8.70
C ASN A 914 -31.09 8.32 8.02
N PRO A 915 -32.41 8.13 7.82
CA PRO A 915 -32.97 6.96 7.13
C PRO A 915 -32.43 6.70 5.72
N LYS A 916 -31.87 7.73 5.06
CA LYS A 916 -31.26 7.62 3.73
C LYS A 916 -29.77 7.27 3.77
N ASN A 917 -29.17 7.18 4.96
CA ASN A 917 -27.75 6.84 5.11
C ASN A 917 -27.51 5.36 4.70
N PRO A 918 -26.63 5.08 3.73
CA PRO A 918 -26.43 3.73 3.22
C PRO A 918 -25.46 2.88 4.07
N TYR A 919 -24.85 3.45 5.12
CA TYR A 919 -23.78 2.80 5.87
C TYR A 919 -24.23 2.36 7.27
N PHE A 920 -24.80 3.28 8.05
CA PHE A 920 -25.02 3.08 9.49
C PHE A 920 -25.93 1.89 9.82
N ALA A 921 -27.13 1.84 9.21
CA ALA A 921 -28.06 0.74 9.43
C ALA A 921 -27.52 -0.59 8.88
N GLN A 922 -26.88 -0.57 7.72
CA GLN A 922 -26.32 -1.76 7.08
C GLN A 922 -25.19 -2.39 7.91
N ALA A 923 -24.29 -1.58 8.47
CA ALA A 923 -23.18 -2.06 9.29
C ALA A 923 -23.67 -2.87 10.51
N VAL A 924 -24.70 -2.36 11.18
CA VAL A 924 -25.28 -2.98 12.39
C VAL A 924 -26.06 -4.22 12.03
N VAL A 925 -26.93 -4.13 11.02
CA VAL A 925 -27.71 -5.26 10.50
C VAL A 925 -26.79 -6.40 10.09
N ASN A 926 -25.73 -6.11 9.35
CA ASN A 926 -24.78 -7.11 8.87
C ASN A 926 -24.04 -7.81 10.03
N ARG A 927 -23.64 -7.06 11.05
CA ARG A 927 -22.97 -7.61 12.24
C ARG A 927 -23.92 -8.46 13.10
N THR A 928 -25.17 -8.01 13.27
CA THR A 928 -26.20 -8.82 13.94
C THR A 928 -26.51 -10.08 13.13
N TRP A 929 -26.71 -9.96 11.81
CA TRP A 929 -26.93 -11.10 10.92
C TRP A 929 -25.80 -12.13 11.01
N SER A 930 -24.54 -11.69 10.95
CA SER A 930 -23.37 -12.57 11.09
C SER A 930 -23.38 -13.33 12.43
N SER A 931 -23.83 -12.69 13.50
CA SER A 931 -23.92 -13.35 14.82
C SER A 931 -24.94 -14.49 14.87
N PHE A 932 -26.00 -14.48 14.04
CA PHE A 932 -27.02 -15.55 13.96
C PHE A 932 -26.73 -16.56 12.83
N MET A 933 -26.17 -16.10 11.72
CA MET A 933 -25.99 -16.91 10.51
C MET A 933 -24.56 -17.40 10.32
N GLY A 934 -23.60 -16.92 11.14
CA GLY A 934 -22.18 -17.30 11.12
C GLY A 934 -21.31 -16.55 10.13
N ARG A 935 -21.93 -15.80 9.22
CA ARG A 935 -21.26 -15.03 8.19
C ARG A 935 -22.09 -13.81 7.84
N GLY A 936 -21.44 -12.65 7.76
CA GLY A 936 -22.10 -11.43 7.31
C GLY A 936 -22.54 -11.53 5.84
N ILE A 937 -23.58 -10.79 5.47
CA ILE A 937 -23.97 -10.60 4.07
C ILE A 937 -22.81 -9.91 3.34
N VAL A 938 -22.14 -8.97 4.00
CA VAL A 938 -20.78 -8.53 3.68
C VAL A 938 -19.83 -9.19 4.68
N ASP A 939 -18.76 -9.82 4.18
CA ASP A 939 -17.78 -10.53 5.01
C ASP A 939 -16.35 -10.18 4.54
N PRO A 940 -15.44 -9.73 5.43
CA PRO A 940 -15.62 -9.47 6.86
C PRO A 940 -16.72 -8.46 7.18
N VAL A 941 -17.29 -8.51 8.40
CA VAL A 941 -18.55 -7.81 8.74
C VAL A 941 -18.48 -6.28 8.70
N ASP A 942 -17.28 -5.72 8.64
CA ASP A 942 -16.96 -4.29 8.65
C ASP A 942 -16.14 -3.85 7.42
N ASP A 943 -16.21 -4.61 6.31
CA ASP A 943 -15.49 -4.34 5.05
C ASP A 943 -16.46 -4.00 3.91
N PHE A 944 -17.26 -2.95 4.08
CA PHE A 944 -18.22 -2.46 3.08
C PHE A 944 -17.49 -1.67 2.01
N ARG A 945 -17.09 -2.37 0.97
CA ARG A 945 -16.41 -1.76 -0.16
C ARG A 945 -16.94 -2.26 -1.48
N ALA A 946 -16.80 -1.43 -2.50
CA ALA A 946 -17.31 -1.76 -3.82
C ALA A 946 -16.63 -3.04 -4.38
N SER A 947 -15.37 -3.30 -4.01
CA SER A 947 -14.61 -4.51 -4.33
C SER A 947 -14.98 -5.75 -3.50
N ASN A 948 -15.82 -5.61 -2.46
CA ASN A 948 -16.35 -6.67 -1.61
C ASN A 948 -17.88 -6.49 -1.46
N PRO A 949 -18.66 -6.71 -2.53
CA PRO A 949 -20.09 -6.48 -2.47
C PRO A 949 -20.79 -7.49 -1.55
N PRO A 950 -21.99 -7.15 -1.06
CA PRO A 950 -22.82 -8.09 -0.31
C PRO A 950 -23.14 -9.35 -1.13
N SER A 951 -23.10 -10.52 -0.49
CA SER A 951 -23.53 -11.80 -1.06
C SER A 951 -25.00 -11.79 -1.47
N ASN A 952 -25.82 -10.96 -0.81
CA ASN A 952 -27.21 -10.67 -1.16
C ASN A 952 -27.56 -9.20 -0.86
N GLY A 953 -27.28 -8.30 -1.81
CA GLY A 953 -27.55 -6.87 -1.67
C GLY A 953 -29.01 -6.50 -1.33
N PRO A 954 -30.02 -7.05 -2.06
CA PRO A 954 -31.42 -6.80 -1.74
C PRO A 954 -31.82 -7.20 -0.31
N LEU A 955 -31.28 -8.31 0.21
CA LEU A 955 -31.51 -8.73 1.60
C LEU A 955 -30.95 -7.74 2.61
N LEU A 956 -29.71 -7.30 2.42
CA LEU A 956 -29.07 -6.32 3.30
C LEU A 956 -29.81 -4.98 3.30
N GLU A 957 -30.20 -4.50 2.13
CA GLU A 957 -30.95 -3.25 1.97
C GLU A 957 -32.32 -3.35 2.65
N TRP A 958 -33.05 -4.44 2.44
CA TRP A 958 -34.36 -4.66 3.06
C TRP A 958 -34.26 -4.72 4.60
N LEU A 959 -33.31 -5.49 5.14
CA LEU A 959 -33.10 -5.58 6.59
C LEU A 959 -32.72 -4.22 7.19
N ALA A 960 -31.90 -3.42 6.51
CA ALA A 960 -31.57 -2.06 6.95
C ALA A 960 -32.79 -1.15 6.97
N GLN A 961 -33.62 -1.18 5.91
CA GLN A 961 -34.86 -0.40 5.86
C GLN A 961 -35.87 -0.82 6.94
N ASP A 962 -36.03 -2.13 7.16
CA ASP A 962 -36.91 -2.66 8.21
C ASP A 962 -36.43 -2.25 9.61
N PHE A 963 -35.12 -2.30 9.86
CA PHE A 963 -34.51 -1.86 11.11
C PHE A 963 -34.74 -0.37 11.40
N VAL A 964 -34.57 0.48 10.38
CA VAL A 964 -34.84 1.93 10.48
C VAL A 964 -36.33 2.19 10.73
N LYS A 965 -37.21 1.50 9.99
CA LYS A 965 -38.68 1.63 10.13
C LYS A 965 -39.16 1.31 11.55
N HIS A 966 -38.51 0.36 12.21
CA HIS A 966 -38.83 -0.05 13.58
C HIS A 966 -37.95 0.66 14.63
N GLY A 967 -37.49 1.88 14.35
CA GLY A 967 -36.85 2.75 15.34
C GLY A 967 -35.51 2.23 15.85
N TYR A 968 -34.73 1.53 15.02
CA TYR A 968 -33.39 1.02 15.36
C TYR A 968 -33.38 0.05 16.57
N HIS A 969 -34.47 -0.67 16.82
CA HIS A 969 -34.56 -1.64 17.91
C HIS A 969 -33.94 -2.99 17.54
N LEU A 970 -32.85 -3.36 18.23
CA LEU A 970 -32.12 -4.60 17.96
C LEU A 970 -32.97 -5.86 18.19
N LYS A 971 -33.80 -5.90 19.26
CA LYS A 971 -34.69 -7.05 19.52
C LYS A 971 -35.66 -7.33 18.36
N HIS A 972 -36.12 -6.30 17.65
CA HIS A 972 -36.99 -6.47 16.47
C HIS A 972 -36.23 -7.18 15.35
N LEU A 973 -35.04 -6.69 14.99
CA LEU A 973 -34.18 -7.32 13.99
C LEU A 973 -33.88 -8.78 14.32
N MET A 974 -33.50 -9.07 15.58
CA MET A 974 -33.22 -10.42 16.06
C MET A 974 -34.43 -11.33 15.93
N ARG A 975 -35.61 -10.86 16.35
CA ARG A 975 -36.87 -11.61 16.20
C ARG A 975 -37.17 -11.91 14.73
N THR A 976 -37.02 -10.95 13.84
CA THR A 976 -37.24 -11.14 12.39
C THR A 976 -36.31 -12.20 11.81
N ILE A 977 -35.03 -12.21 12.20
CA ILE A 977 -34.07 -13.23 11.76
C ILE A 977 -34.46 -14.61 12.31
N MET A 978 -34.68 -14.74 13.62
CA MET A 978 -34.96 -16.03 14.28
C MET A 978 -36.25 -16.69 13.81
N LEU A 979 -37.24 -15.91 13.36
CA LEU A 979 -38.52 -16.41 12.84
C LEU A 979 -38.51 -16.70 11.33
N SER A 980 -37.41 -16.46 10.63
CA SER A 980 -37.27 -16.82 9.21
C SER A 980 -37.17 -18.34 9.02
N GLN A 981 -37.63 -18.85 7.88
CA GLN A 981 -37.38 -20.24 7.49
C GLN A 981 -35.88 -20.47 7.24
N THR A 982 -35.16 -19.47 6.76
CA THR A 982 -33.72 -19.49 6.51
C THR A 982 -32.92 -19.78 7.79
N TYR A 983 -33.29 -19.17 8.91
CA TYR A 983 -32.69 -19.48 10.23
C TYR A 983 -33.05 -20.89 10.72
N ARG A 984 -34.13 -21.48 10.21
CA ARG A 984 -34.59 -22.85 10.53
C ARG A 984 -34.08 -23.91 9.56
N LEU A 985 -33.12 -23.60 8.69
CA LEU A 985 -32.52 -24.63 7.84
C LEU A 985 -31.58 -25.52 8.68
N SER A 986 -31.53 -26.80 8.32
CA SER A 986 -30.59 -27.77 8.85
C SER A 986 -29.16 -27.39 8.46
N SER A 987 -28.18 -27.81 9.25
CA SER A 987 -26.76 -27.70 8.88
C SER A 987 -26.26 -28.83 7.99
N LEU A 988 -27.07 -29.87 7.81
CA LEU A 988 -26.79 -30.94 6.86
C LEU A 988 -27.00 -30.42 5.43
N PRO A 989 -25.96 -30.43 4.56
CA PRO A 989 -26.13 -30.04 3.18
C PRO A 989 -26.92 -31.07 2.39
N ASN A 990 -27.55 -30.62 1.31
CA ASN A 990 -28.06 -31.47 0.24
C ASN A 990 -27.07 -31.47 -0.94
N GLU A 991 -27.30 -32.32 -1.94
CA GLU A 991 -26.43 -32.48 -3.12
C GLU A 991 -26.15 -31.18 -3.88
N THR A 992 -27.07 -30.20 -3.82
CA THR A 992 -26.97 -28.95 -4.56
C THR A 992 -26.20 -27.87 -3.81
N ASN A 993 -26.00 -28.00 -2.50
CA ASN A 993 -25.51 -26.90 -1.65
C ASN A 993 -24.28 -27.26 -0.78
N VAL A 994 -23.68 -28.45 -0.95
CA VAL A 994 -22.47 -28.87 -0.23
C VAL A 994 -21.35 -27.83 -0.32
N ALA A 995 -21.14 -27.26 -1.52
CA ALA A 995 -20.11 -26.27 -1.81
C ALA A 995 -20.52 -24.82 -1.45
N ASP A 996 -21.78 -24.58 -1.09
CA ASP A 996 -22.22 -23.25 -0.69
C ASP A 996 -21.76 -22.92 0.74
N LEU A 997 -21.04 -21.80 0.84
CA LEU A 997 -20.51 -21.24 2.08
C LEU A 997 -20.91 -19.76 2.27
N LYS A 998 -21.68 -19.17 1.33
CA LYS A 998 -21.96 -17.72 1.33
C LYS A 998 -23.42 -17.32 1.12
N ASN A 999 -24.26 -18.20 0.57
CA ASN A 999 -25.62 -17.81 0.14
C ASN A 999 -26.74 -18.24 1.11
N TYR A 1000 -26.39 -18.81 2.25
CA TYR A 1000 -27.34 -19.19 3.32
C TYR A 1000 -28.34 -20.26 2.87
N SER A 1001 -27.90 -21.17 2.00
CA SER A 1001 -28.66 -22.37 1.63
C SER A 1001 -28.84 -23.36 2.79
N ARG A 1002 -28.12 -23.19 3.89
CA ARG A 1002 -28.16 -24.03 5.10
C ARG A 1002 -27.71 -23.22 6.31
N SER A 1003 -27.91 -23.76 7.51
CA SER A 1003 -27.25 -23.25 8.71
C SER A 1003 -25.78 -23.68 8.71
N TYR A 1004 -24.85 -22.76 8.96
CA TYR A 1004 -23.45 -23.13 9.11
C TYR A 1004 -23.15 -23.52 10.55
N ARG A 1005 -22.41 -24.61 10.74
CA ARG A 1005 -21.95 -25.02 12.08
C ARG A 1005 -20.96 -23.98 12.59
N ARG A 1006 -21.26 -23.41 13.76
CA ARG A 1006 -20.48 -22.33 14.37
C ARG A 1006 -19.97 -22.79 15.71
N ARG A 1007 -18.69 -22.58 15.97
CA ARG A 1007 -18.15 -22.86 17.28
C ARG A 1007 -18.70 -21.90 18.32
N LEU A 1008 -18.96 -22.39 19.52
CA LEU A 1008 -19.34 -21.56 20.65
C LEU A 1008 -18.18 -20.62 21.07
N PRO A 1009 -18.46 -19.31 21.27
CA PRO A 1009 -17.49 -18.40 21.85
C PRO A 1009 -17.05 -18.83 23.25
N ALA A 1010 -15.82 -18.47 23.65
CA ALA A 1010 -15.21 -18.84 24.93
C ALA A 1010 -16.13 -18.74 26.16
N GLU A 1011 -16.80 -17.60 26.33
CA GLU A 1011 -17.68 -17.31 27.47
C GLU A 1011 -18.96 -18.14 27.40
N THR A 1012 -19.55 -18.27 26.19
CA THR A 1012 -20.75 -19.08 25.97
C THR A 1012 -20.47 -20.56 26.22
N LEU A 1013 -19.31 -21.06 25.79
CA LEU A 1013 -18.91 -22.44 26.01
C LEU A 1013 -18.62 -22.70 27.50
N LEU A 1014 -17.94 -21.79 28.19
CA LEU A 1014 -17.70 -21.92 29.63
C LEU A 1014 -19.02 -21.88 30.42
N ASP A 1015 -19.92 -20.95 30.10
CA ASP A 1015 -21.25 -20.89 30.71
C ASP A 1015 -22.07 -22.15 30.42
N ALA A 1016 -21.93 -22.75 29.23
CA ALA A 1016 -22.55 -24.03 28.87
C ALA A 1016 -21.96 -25.20 29.69
N VAL A 1017 -20.63 -25.27 29.85
CA VAL A 1017 -19.98 -26.27 30.71
C VAL A 1017 -20.48 -26.13 32.14
N CYS A 1018 -20.51 -24.91 32.69
CA CYS A 1018 -21.01 -24.65 34.04
C CYS A 1018 -22.50 -25.02 34.21
N ALA A 1019 -23.33 -24.80 33.18
CA ALA A 1019 -24.74 -25.20 33.22
C ALA A 1019 -24.93 -26.72 33.21
N VAL A 1020 -24.10 -27.44 32.45
CA VAL A 1020 -24.14 -28.90 32.37
C VAL A 1020 -23.61 -29.55 33.64
N THR A 1021 -22.49 -29.05 34.19
CA THR A 1021 -21.91 -29.60 35.42
C THR A 1021 -22.62 -29.14 36.69
N GLU A 1022 -23.43 -28.08 36.62
CA GLU A 1022 -24.00 -27.35 37.77
C GLU A 1022 -22.93 -26.75 38.70
N VAL A 1023 -21.70 -26.58 38.22
CA VAL A 1023 -20.57 -26.00 38.97
C VAL A 1023 -20.11 -24.71 38.31
N ARG A 1024 -20.10 -23.62 39.07
CA ARG A 1024 -19.66 -22.30 38.60
C ARG A 1024 -18.16 -22.11 38.82
N GLU A 1025 -17.49 -21.45 37.86
CA GLU A 1025 -16.16 -20.88 38.06
C GLU A 1025 -16.30 -19.50 38.72
N SER A 1026 -15.35 -19.14 39.60
CA SER A 1026 -15.30 -17.82 40.22
C SER A 1026 -14.32 -16.91 39.49
N PHE A 1027 -14.67 -15.63 39.35
CA PHE A 1027 -13.83 -14.62 38.71
C PHE A 1027 -13.45 -13.55 39.72
N SER A 1028 -12.16 -13.23 39.80
CA SER A 1028 -11.66 -12.22 40.75
C SER A 1028 -12.34 -10.86 40.54
N GLY A 1029 -12.85 -10.24 41.60
CA GLY A 1029 -13.55 -8.95 41.51
C GLY A 1029 -14.96 -8.99 40.92
N LEU A 1030 -15.53 -10.19 40.72
CA LEU A 1030 -16.95 -10.40 40.44
C LEU A 1030 -17.61 -11.24 41.56
N PRO A 1031 -18.95 -11.20 41.68
CA PRO A 1031 -19.67 -12.10 42.59
C PRO A 1031 -19.35 -13.58 42.32
N PRO A 1032 -19.36 -14.46 43.35
CA PRO A 1032 -19.00 -15.88 43.22
C PRO A 1032 -19.84 -16.70 42.21
N ASP A 1033 -21.01 -16.19 41.82
CA ASP A 1033 -21.98 -16.81 40.91
C ASP A 1033 -22.06 -16.09 39.54
N ALA A 1034 -21.13 -15.17 39.26
CA ALA A 1034 -21.10 -14.44 38.00
C ALA A 1034 -20.91 -15.36 36.79
N LEU A 1035 -21.58 -15.03 35.69
CA LEU A 1035 -21.46 -15.72 34.41
C LEU A 1035 -20.18 -15.29 33.69
N ALA A 1036 -19.61 -16.17 32.86
CA ALA A 1036 -18.43 -15.86 32.06
C ALA A 1036 -18.67 -14.65 31.14
N LYS A 1037 -19.88 -14.53 30.57
CA LYS A 1037 -20.27 -13.35 29.75
C LYS A 1037 -20.42 -12.03 30.54
N GLN A 1038 -20.40 -12.08 31.87
CA GLN A 1038 -20.37 -10.88 32.73
C GLN A 1038 -18.96 -10.37 32.99
N THR A 1039 -17.93 -11.07 32.51
CA THR A 1039 -16.56 -10.56 32.52
C THR A 1039 -16.44 -9.29 31.67
N TRP A 1040 -15.74 -8.30 32.22
CA TRP A 1040 -15.67 -6.96 31.63
C TRP A 1040 -14.27 -6.57 31.14
N ASN A 1041 -13.26 -7.40 31.38
CA ASN A 1041 -11.90 -7.22 30.86
C ASN A 1041 -11.14 -8.55 30.74
N HIS A 1042 -10.07 -8.55 29.95
CA HIS A 1042 -9.19 -9.70 29.71
C HIS A 1042 -8.17 -9.97 30.84
N LYS A 1043 -8.04 -9.08 31.83
CA LYS A 1043 -7.15 -9.29 33.00
C LYS A 1043 -7.76 -10.23 34.04
N LEU A 1044 -9.06 -10.51 33.93
CA LEU A 1044 -9.71 -11.54 34.73
C LEU A 1044 -9.18 -12.92 34.30
N GLU A 1045 -8.47 -13.58 35.21
CA GLU A 1045 -7.83 -14.88 34.97
C GLU A 1045 -8.87 -15.96 34.63
N SER A 1046 -8.71 -16.59 33.46
CA SER A 1046 -9.45 -17.81 33.10
C SER A 1046 -8.71 -18.57 32.00
N GLN A 1047 -8.02 -19.64 32.40
CA GLN A 1047 -7.29 -20.51 31.47
C GLN A 1047 -8.22 -21.09 30.38
N PHE A 1048 -9.47 -21.37 30.73
CA PHE A 1048 -10.47 -21.86 29.77
C PHE A 1048 -10.75 -20.80 28.71
N MET A 1049 -11.17 -19.59 29.11
CA MET A 1049 -11.53 -18.56 28.13
C MET A 1049 -10.35 -18.15 27.25
N ASP A 1050 -9.14 -18.12 27.81
CA ASP A 1050 -7.92 -17.78 27.08
C ASP A 1050 -7.55 -18.89 26.06
N ALA A 1051 -7.69 -20.17 26.42
CA ALA A 1051 -7.50 -21.28 25.47
C ALA A 1051 -8.52 -21.23 24.31
N PHE A 1052 -9.74 -20.78 24.57
CA PHE A 1052 -10.82 -20.67 23.60
C PHE A 1052 -10.90 -19.32 22.87
N GLY A 1053 -9.82 -18.51 22.94
CA GLY A 1053 -9.66 -17.34 22.09
C GLY A 1053 -10.48 -16.12 22.49
N ARG A 1054 -10.70 -15.90 23.80
CA ARG A 1054 -11.28 -14.64 24.31
C ARG A 1054 -10.48 -13.42 23.77
N PRO A 1055 -11.14 -12.38 23.25
CA PRO A 1055 -10.45 -11.21 22.71
C PRO A 1055 -9.57 -10.47 23.72
N ASN A 1056 -8.38 -10.04 23.27
CA ASN A 1056 -7.49 -9.18 24.05
C ASN A 1056 -7.57 -7.73 23.55
N ALA A 1057 -8.16 -6.85 24.37
CA ALA A 1057 -8.28 -5.42 24.08
C ALA A 1057 -6.93 -4.67 23.94
N SER A 1058 -5.79 -5.33 24.21
CA SER A 1058 -4.44 -4.79 24.03
C SER A 1058 -3.86 -5.01 22.63
N SER A 1059 -4.46 -5.87 21.81
CA SER A 1059 -3.98 -6.17 20.46
C SER A 1059 -4.52 -5.17 19.44
N GLU A 1060 -3.66 -4.58 18.61
CA GLU A 1060 -4.06 -3.62 17.55
C GLU A 1060 -4.63 -4.34 16.32
N CYS A 1061 -5.82 -4.93 16.48
CA CYS A 1061 -6.83 -5.14 15.44
C CYS A 1061 -8.13 -5.56 16.14
N PRO A 1062 -9.26 -4.84 16.01
CA PRO A 1062 -10.35 -5.06 16.96
C PRO A 1062 -11.30 -6.23 16.70
N CYS A 1063 -11.30 -7.02 15.61
CA CYS A 1063 -12.65 -7.26 15.07
C CYS A 1063 -13.31 -8.64 15.11
N GLU A 1064 -12.63 -9.79 15.16
CA GLU A 1064 -13.35 -11.08 15.05
C GLU A 1064 -12.78 -12.15 15.97
N ARG A 1065 -13.70 -12.78 16.74
CA ARG A 1065 -13.39 -13.95 17.56
C ARG A 1065 -12.89 -15.05 16.62
N ASP A 1066 -11.67 -15.54 16.85
CA ASP A 1066 -11.15 -16.64 16.04
C ASP A 1066 -11.94 -17.91 16.34
N ALA A 1067 -12.80 -18.29 15.39
CA ALA A 1067 -13.61 -19.50 15.48
C ALA A 1067 -12.86 -20.76 15.03
N LYS A 1068 -11.60 -20.65 14.59
CA LYS A 1068 -10.84 -21.80 14.09
C LYS A 1068 -10.53 -22.79 15.21
N PRO A 1069 -10.65 -24.10 14.94
CA PRO A 1069 -10.24 -25.12 15.89
C PRO A 1069 -8.71 -25.12 16.06
N SER A 1070 -8.25 -25.36 17.29
CA SER A 1070 -6.84 -25.52 17.63
C SER A 1070 -6.63 -26.76 18.50
N VAL A 1071 -5.43 -27.34 18.39
CA VAL A 1071 -5.01 -28.49 19.21
C VAL A 1071 -5.05 -28.15 20.70
N VAL A 1072 -4.67 -26.92 21.07
CA VAL A 1072 -4.70 -26.44 22.46
C VAL A 1072 -6.09 -26.55 23.07
N GLN A 1073 -7.13 -26.24 22.29
CA GLN A 1073 -8.51 -26.27 22.79
C GLN A 1073 -9.03 -27.70 22.95
N ALA A 1074 -8.72 -28.59 22.00
CA ALA A 1074 -9.07 -30.01 22.12
C ALA A 1074 -8.40 -30.63 23.36
N LEU A 1075 -7.09 -30.39 23.53
CA LEU A 1075 -6.34 -30.86 24.71
C LEU A 1075 -6.88 -30.26 26.02
N HIS A 1076 -7.35 -29.02 26.00
CA HIS A 1076 -7.94 -28.39 27.18
C HIS A 1076 -9.24 -29.10 27.63
N LEU A 1077 -10.14 -29.46 26.71
CA LEU A 1077 -11.36 -30.20 27.07
C LEU A 1077 -11.06 -31.63 27.56
N MET A 1078 -10.00 -32.24 27.06
CA MET A 1078 -9.65 -33.61 27.45
C MET A 1078 -8.97 -33.67 28.82
N ASN A 1079 -8.06 -32.72 29.13
CA ASN A 1079 -7.09 -32.87 30.22
C ASN A 1079 -7.07 -31.71 31.23
N SER A 1080 -8.02 -30.78 31.19
CA SER A 1080 -8.04 -29.67 32.14
C SER A 1080 -8.40 -30.13 33.55
N ASN A 1081 -7.50 -29.92 34.51
CA ASN A 1081 -7.75 -30.20 35.93
C ASN A 1081 -9.02 -29.49 36.43
N LYS A 1082 -9.23 -28.22 36.03
CA LYS A 1082 -10.43 -27.46 36.41
C LYS A 1082 -11.72 -28.10 35.90
N LEU A 1083 -11.71 -28.63 34.68
CA LEU A 1083 -12.88 -29.33 34.12
C LEU A 1083 -13.13 -30.64 34.87
N GLN A 1084 -12.06 -31.37 35.20
CA GLN A 1084 -12.16 -32.59 36.00
C GLN A 1084 -12.70 -32.31 37.41
N ASP A 1085 -12.27 -31.21 38.05
CA ASP A 1085 -12.78 -30.76 39.34
C ASP A 1085 -14.28 -30.41 39.28
N MET A 1086 -14.75 -29.83 38.17
CA MET A 1086 -16.18 -29.57 37.95
C MET A 1086 -16.99 -30.85 37.81
N LEU A 1087 -16.49 -31.84 37.08
CA LEU A 1087 -17.15 -33.13 36.88
C LEU A 1087 -17.25 -33.94 38.19
N THR A 1088 -16.18 -33.92 39.00
CA THR A 1088 -16.08 -34.69 40.26
C THR A 1088 -16.60 -33.92 41.48
N SER A 1089 -17.12 -32.71 41.30
CA SER A 1089 -17.56 -31.85 42.39
C SER A 1089 -18.72 -32.46 43.20
N ALA A 1090 -18.58 -32.43 44.53
CA ALA A 1090 -19.61 -32.90 45.46
C ALA A 1090 -20.93 -32.11 45.39
N LYS A 1091 -20.92 -30.92 44.76
CA LYS A 1091 -22.09 -30.05 44.56
C LYS A 1091 -22.62 -30.06 43.13
N GLY A 1092 -22.00 -30.81 42.22
CA GLY A 1092 -22.35 -30.83 40.79
C GLY A 1092 -23.47 -31.81 40.41
N ARG A 1093 -23.92 -31.70 39.16
CA ARG A 1093 -24.98 -32.53 38.56
C ARG A 1093 -24.70 -34.01 38.69
N VAL A 1094 -23.45 -34.43 38.47
CA VAL A 1094 -23.04 -35.84 38.55
C VAL A 1094 -23.34 -36.42 39.93
N THR A 1095 -22.93 -35.73 40.99
CA THR A 1095 -23.20 -36.18 42.37
C THR A 1095 -24.69 -36.19 42.69
N ARG A 1096 -25.45 -35.20 42.19
CA ARG A 1096 -26.92 -35.15 42.34
C ARG A 1096 -27.59 -36.35 41.65
N LEU A 1097 -27.19 -36.68 40.41
CA LEU A 1097 -27.72 -37.80 39.63
C LEU A 1097 -27.31 -39.16 40.21
N ALA A 1098 -26.08 -39.29 40.69
CA ALA A 1098 -25.59 -40.52 41.33
C ALA A 1098 -26.39 -40.87 42.60
N LYS A 1099 -26.84 -39.86 43.36
CA LYS A 1099 -27.68 -40.01 44.56
C LYS A 1099 -29.18 -40.13 44.26
N SER A 1100 -29.60 -39.95 43.01
CA SER A 1100 -31.01 -40.02 42.60
C SER A 1100 -31.52 -41.46 42.44
N SER A 1101 -32.83 -41.64 42.44
CA SER A 1101 -33.51 -42.92 42.15
C SER A 1101 -33.77 -43.17 40.66
N LEU A 1102 -33.23 -42.33 39.76
CA LEU A 1102 -33.44 -42.46 38.32
C LEU A 1102 -32.84 -43.76 37.77
N THR A 1103 -33.42 -44.31 36.71
CA THR A 1103 -32.84 -45.45 35.97
C THR A 1103 -31.63 -45.01 35.14
N PRO A 1104 -30.73 -45.94 34.74
CA PRO A 1104 -29.64 -45.62 33.81
C PRO A 1104 -30.11 -44.91 32.53
N GLN A 1105 -31.26 -45.33 31.99
CA GLN A 1105 -31.88 -44.72 30.80
C GLN A 1105 -32.36 -43.29 31.07
N GLN A 1106 -33.02 -43.05 32.21
CA GLN A 1106 -33.47 -41.71 32.58
C GLN A 1106 -32.31 -40.76 32.87
N ILE A 1107 -31.20 -41.28 33.42
CA ILE A 1107 -29.96 -40.50 33.59
C ILE A 1107 -29.38 -40.12 32.23
N ALA A 1108 -29.30 -41.08 31.29
CA ALA A 1108 -28.85 -40.79 29.93
C ALA A 1108 -29.71 -39.69 29.28
N GLU A 1109 -31.04 -39.79 29.36
CA GLU A 1109 -31.92 -38.73 28.87
C GLU A 1109 -31.64 -37.36 29.50
N GLU A 1110 -31.44 -37.29 30.81
CA GLU A 1110 -31.15 -36.03 31.51
C GLU A 1110 -29.81 -35.42 31.07
N LEU A 1111 -28.79 -36.25 30.85
CA LEU A 1111 -27.47 -35.80 30.36
C LEU A 1111 -27.56 -35.28 28.92
N TYR A 1112 -28.27 -35.97 28.03
CA TYR A 1112 -28.45 -35.54 26.64
C TYR A 1112 -29.29 -34.26 26.53
N LEU A 1113 -30.35 -34.14 27.33
CA LEU A 1113 -31.15 -32.91 27.38
C LEU A 1113 -30.32 -31.73 27.91
N ALA A 1114 -29.49 -31.96 28.94
CA ALA A 1114 -28.61 -30.92 29.47
C ALA A 1114 -27.51 -30.51 28.46
N CYS A 1115 -26.89 -31.47 27.77
CA CYS A 1115 -25.78 -31.21 26.86
C CYS A 1115 -26.21 -30.69 25.49
N PHE A 1116 -27.28 -31.27 24.92
CA PHE A 1116 -27.69 -31.11 23.53
C PHE A 1116 -29.11 -30.56 23.34
N ALA A 1117 -29.91 -30.46 24.40
CA ALA A 1117 -31.33 -30.08 24.32
C ALA A 1117 -32.20 -31.03 23.48
N ARG A 1118 -31.78 -32.30 23.33
CA ARG A 1118 -32.52 -33.38 22.69
C ARG A 1118 -32.48 -34.65 23.53
N LEU A 1119 -33.37 -35.59 23.22
CA LEU A 1119 -33.26 -36.96 23.71
C LEU A 1119 -32.19 -37.71 22.90
N PRO A 1120 -31.52 -38.71 23.50
CA PRO A 1120 -30.65 -39.60 22.75
C PRO A 1120 -31.46 -40.38 21.72
N ASP A 1121 -30.86 -40.70 20.58
CA ASP A 1121 -31.46 -41.65 19.64
C ASP A 1121 -31.41 -43.09 20.20
N ALA A 1122 -31.98 -44.05 19.47
CA ALA A 1122 -32.08 -45.43 19.95
C ALA A 1122 -30.71 -46.10 20.18
N GLU A 1123 -29.70 -45.76 19.37
CA GLU A 1123 -28.35 -46.32 19.48
C GLU A 1123 -27.60 -45.66 20.63
N GLU A 1124 -27.62 -44.33 20.69
CA GLU A 1124 -27.06 -43.51 21.76
C GLU A 1124 -27.64 -43.90 23.13
N ALA A 1125 -28.96 -44.11 23.22
CA ALA A 1125 -29.64 -44.53 24.45
C ALA A 1125 -29.19 -45.93 24.90
N ALA A 1126 -28.98 -46.85 23.96
CA ALA A 1126 -28.49 -48.19 24.27
C ALA A 1126 -27.03 -48.17 24.75
N ILE A 1127 -26.17 -47.39 24.09
CA ILE A 1127 -24.75 -47.23 24.46
C ILE A 1127 -24.63 -46.57 25.83
N ALA A 1128 -25.28 -45.42 26.03
CA ALA A 1128 -25.24 -44.68 27.29
C ALA A 1128 -25.89 -45.48 28.43
N GLY A 1129 -27.02 -46.13 28.17
CA GLY A 1129 -27.69 -46.99 29.15
C GLY A 1129 -26.80 -48.14 29.62
N LYS A 1130 -26.09 -48.80 28.69
CA LYS A 1130 -25.13 -49.87 29.02
C LYS A 1130 -23.92 -49.35 29.81
N ALA A 1131 -23.39 -48.18 29.44
CA ALA A 1131 -22.25 -47.57 30.14
C ALA A 1131 -22.62 -47.20 31.60
N LEU A 1132 -23.87 -46.83 31.85
CA LEU A 1132 -24.38 -46.43 33.17
C LEU A 1132 -24.84 -47.61 34.05
N ASP A 1133 -24.93 -48.83 33.48
CA ASP A 1133 -25.38 -50.04 34.18
C ASP A 1133 -24.21 -50.78 34.87
N VAL A 1134 -23.60 -50.12 35.86
CA VAL A 1134 -22.37 -50.58 36.55
C VAL A 1134 -22.54 -50.84 38.05
N GLY A 1135 -23.78 -50.86 38.55
CA GLY A 1135 -24.10 -50.99 39.98
C GLY A 1135 -23.81 -49.71 40.81
N VAL A 1136 -24.31 -49.66 42.05
CA VAL A 1136 -24.32 -48.43 42.87
C VAL A 1136 -22.92 -47.89 43.19
N ALA A 1137 -21.94 -48.78 43.42
CA ALA A 1137 -20.58 -48.38 43.82
C ALA A 1137 -19.81 -47.60 42.75
N ASN A 1138 -20.05 -47.89 41.46
CA ASN A 1138 -19.37 -47.24 40.34
C ASN A 1138 -20.27 -46.24 39.59
N ARG A 1139 -21.49 -46.02 40.07
CA ARG A 1139 -22.52 -45.22 39.41
C ARG A 1139 -22.08 -43.78 39.17
N GLN A 1140 -21.38 -43.17 40.13
CA GLN A 1140 -20.89 -41.80 39.96
C GLN A 1140 -19.83 -41.72 38.85
N ALA A 1141 -18.81 -42.58 38.90
CA ALA A 1141 -17.74 -42.62 37.88
C ALA A 1141 -18.29 -42.85 36.46
N ALA A 1142 -19.28 -43.74 36.30
CA ALA A 1142 -19.91 -43.95 34.99
C ALA A 1142 -20.66 -42.71 34.47
N ILE A 1143 -21.29 -41.94 35.35
CA ILE A 1143 -21.93 -40.66 34.98
C ILE A 1143 -20.87 -39.62 34.60
N GLU A 1144 -19.74 -39.58 35.31
CA GLU A 1144 -18.61 -38.70 35.00
C GLU A 1144 -18.05 -39.00 33.60
N ASP A 1145 -17.82 -40.28 33.27
CA ASP A 1145 -17.28 -40.71 31.98
C ASP A 1145 -18.23 -40.40 30.80
N VAL A 1146 -19.53 -40.67 30.98
CA VAL A 1146 -20.54 -40.37 29.95
C VAL A 1146 -20.64 -38.86 29.75
N LEU A 1147 -20.71 -38.07 30.83
CA LEU A 1147 -20.79 -36.62 30.72
C LEU A 1147 -19.53 -36.02 30.09
N TRP A 1148 -18.35 -36.49 30.48
CA TRP A 1148 -17.08 -36.09 29.86
C TRP A 1148 -17.06 -36.38 28.36
N SER A 1149 -17.58 -37.54 27.95
CA SER A 1149 -17.67 -37.93 26.53
C SER A 1149 -18.59 -36.99 25.75
N LEU A 1150 -19.73 -36.60 26.32
CA LEU A 1150 -20.65 -35.65 25.70
C LEU A 1150 -20.04 -34.25 25.58
N LEU A 1151 -19.35 -33.76 26.62
CA LEU A 1151 -18.68 -32.44 26.61
C LEU A 1151 -17.55 -32.36 25.57
N ASN A 1152 -16.88 -33.48 25.28
CA ASN A 1152 -15.81 -33.56 24.28
C ASN A 1152 -16.32 -33.81 22.85
N SER A 1153 -17.64 -33.94 22.65
CA SER A 1153 -18.23 -34.14 21.34
C SER A 1153 -18.25 -32.86 20.49
N ALA A 1154 -18.24 -33.02 19.16
CA ALA A 1154 -18.44 -31.89 18.25
C ALA A 1154 -19.82 -31.25 18.42
N GLU A 1155 -20.86 -32.01 18.75
CA GLU A 1155 -22.21 -31.48 18.95
C GLU A 1155 -22.29 -30.51 20.15
N PHE A 1156 -21.48 -30.74 21.19
CA PHE A 1156 -21.43 -29.84 22.34
C PHE A 1156 -20.77 -28.51 21.99
N VAL A 1157 -19.60 -28.57 21.35
CA VAL A 1157 -18.73 -27.40 21.10
C VAL A 1157 -19.24 -26.52 19.95
N PHE A 1158 -20.09 -27.06 19.07
CA PHE A 1158 -20.66 -26.34 17.93
C PHE A 1158 -22.17 -26.08 18.09
N ASN A 1159 -22.59 -24.87 17.77
CA ASN A 1159 -23.97 -24.51 17.47
C ASN A 1159 -24.27 -24.92 16.01
N HIS A 1160 -25.25 -25.81 15.82
CA HIS A 1160 -25.52 -26.46 14.53
C HIS A 1160 -26.90 -26.15 13.98
#